data_AF-A0A1E1W7K6-F1
#
_entry.id   AF-A0A1E1W7K6-F1
#
_cell.length_a   1.000
_cell.length_b   1.000
_cell.length_c   1.000
_cell.angle_alpha   90.00
_cell.angle_beta   90.00
_cell.angle_gamma   90.00
#
_symmetry.space_group_name_H-M   'P 1'
#
loop_
_entity.id
_entity.type
_entity.pdbx_description
1 polymer ?
#
loop_
_entity_poly.entity_id
_entity_poly.type
_entity_poly.pdbx_seq_one_letter_code
_entity_poly.pdbx_strand_id
1 'polypeptide(L)'
;EDPPAALLRAADHCREPLLVLIASCYEPNAVDVLWPQWVLASLPYSAQVQEALKSELAQHCSPAEQIQRVAELCLREGYVNTLHESMLIFMPESPLTLLTSFLYRCIRLRTFDSDTSKLLSSFLQHCQRKYSVDTSALPVQLSKEALQSVAVSLVKIAMSQSFDSAFHQREFLRCLAVAQFEKGLTVPTPNFVTLYEILQISMETSLVVNISKMLEDDAQSYLSQCIEMYTANRNYDVALKIAKLAGLSVNEILMAEWTHKHEMLHMKEDAVEDKDLTLFVAQCSEAFKHASVTFNKATEFLIYHVNEISDTAQKFYCYRIIMSWFEENLEYGQRREEIEHMMWNAYFSNESQNEIFLNSYQSTLHFILNGQKDPTLSKKIGLVNAEKPFSMLLSEIEIESDVGNIENVVLLEEPDAIDNWRRVISQLLELKLLVEAFRLSALFKTPPEFRYRPPVCPVQIIRTCLKLAEGTCSPYELPQELRLVISSPFSQSKLSISETSDASFEELVVIQEKQDPSTEGVPHLAAREEADRLSALDALAVRSGITVAKQVASYFRIALQIGWSYSGVLKYQHHAVDFINLVSGRARMSLANLVFRTFNIPSKQVAEYLCREMVAAIISPHLVKTSTFRQKEHFQYTLWGYALNSDIEMFLNMRPDACSQIGRFILDHLMAFQKIYKATTVAKLPENTLDDSCLDVETLIDEEFQNVEGDEVESIVTEEGTLVSADTESVFSVSTVYTVGAKMTRDTRRNLFDVVTRRDVHIRYEVKSNIRKITKGAKLSTKQVNIISIELLVLAHECFSCACDTEGVAVSLVSAQALTARLAAARSWRLMV
;
A
#
# COMPACT_ATOMS: atom_id res chain seq x y z
N GLU A 1 39.40 -52.73 -50.10
CA GLU A 1 38.18 -51.97 -49.80
C GLU A 1 38.28 -51.49 -48.38
N ASP A 2 37.78 -50.28 -48.11
CA ASP A 2 37.81 -49.70 -46.77
C ASP A 2 36.89 -50.52 -45.84
N PRO A 3 37.45 -51.31 -44.89
CA PRO A 3 36.67 -52.24 -44.08
C PRO A 3 35.49 -51.61 -43.32
N PRO A 4 35.60 -50.42 -42.68
CA PRO A 4 34.45 -49.75 -42.04
C PRO A 4 33.33 -49.41 -43.02
N ALA A 5 33.64 -48.86 -44.21
CA ALA A 5 32.61 -48.51 -45.19
C ALA A 5 31.87 -49.72 -45.80
N ALA A 6 32.52 -50.89 -45.86
CA ALA A 6 31.86 -52.14 -46.26
C ALA A 6 30.95 -52.68 -45.15
N LEU A 7 31.38 -52.59 -43.89
CA LEU A 7 30.59 -52.99 -42.72
C LEU A 7 29.35 -52.10 -42.52
N LEU A 8 29.46 -50.80 -42.75
CA LEU A 8 28.33 -49.87 -42.64
C LEU A 8 27.26 -50.14 -43.71
N ARG A 9 27.68 -50.36 -44.97
CA ARG A 9 26.75 -50.75 -46.05
C ARG A 9 26.10 -52.11 -45.79
N ALA A 10 26.83 -53.06 -45.21
CA ALA A 10 26.27 -54.34 -44.81
C ALA A 10 25.31 -54.20 -43.61
N ALA A 11 25.61 -53.31 -42.66
CA ALA A 11 24.73 -53.00 -41.52
C ALA A 11 23.40 -52.41 -41.97
N ASP A 12 23.41 -51.51 -42.96
CA ASP A 12 22.19 -50.94 -43.54
C ASP A 12 21.35 -52.00 -44.27
N HIS A 13 22.01 -52.89 -45.01
CA HIS A 13 21.34 -53.93 -45.80
C HIS A 13 20.80 -55.07 -44.94
N CYS A 14 21.55 -55.48 -43.91
CA CYS A 14 21.19 -56.56 -43.01
C CYS A 14 20.41 -56.09 -41.77
N ARG A 15 20.36 -54.77 -41.50
CA ARG A 15 19.74 -54.14 -40.31
C ARG A 15 20.31 -54.70 -39.01
N GLU A 16 21.63 -54.86 -38.98
CA GLU A 16 22.35 -55.44 -37.84
C GLU A 16 23.23 -54.38 -37.17
N PRO A 17 22.82 -53.82 -36.01
CA PRO A 17 23.57 -52.75 -35.33
C PRO A 17 24.93 -53.22 -34.79
N LEU A 18 25.11 -54.53 -34.61
CA LEU A 18 26.40 -55.14 -34.24
C LEU A 18 27.49 -54.89 -35.29
N LEU A 19 27.13 -54.84 -36.58
CA LEU A 19 28.09 -54.58 -37.66
C LEU A 19 28.63 -53.14 -37.61
N VAL A 20 27.78 -52.18 -37.21
CA VAL A 20 28.20 -50.79 -36.97
C VAL A 20 29.11 -50.68 -35.74
N LEU A 21 28.85 -51.48 -34.70
CA LEU A 21 29.71 -51.53 -33.50
C LEU A 21 31.09 -52.16 -33.80
N ILE A 22 31.14 -53.13 -34.71
CA ILE A 22 32.43 -53.66 -35.19
C ILE A 22 33.14 -52.60 -36.03
N ALA A 23 32.43 -51.84 -36.85
CA ALA A 23 33.01 -50.73 -37.62
C ALA A 23 33.58 -49.63 -36.70
N SER A 24 32.94 -49.33 -35.56
CA SER A 24 33.46 -48.34 -34.59
C SER A 24 34.76 -48.78 -33.90
N CYS A 25 35.05 -50.08 -33.84
CA CYS A 25 36.34 -50.59 -33.35
C CYS A 25 37.49 -50.28 -34.33
N TYR A 26 37.20 -50.11 -35.63
CA TYR A 26 38.19 -49.73 -36.63
C TYR A 26 38.39 -48.21 -36.68
N GLU A 27 37.32 -47.42 -36.60
CA GLU A 27 37.35 -45.96 -36.64
C GLU A 27 36.57 -45.32 -35.49
N PRO A 28 37.14 -45.28 -34.27
CA PRO A 28 36.43 -44.78 -33.08
C PRO A 28 36.15 -43.26 -33.11
N ASN A 29 36.82 -42.52 -34.00
CA ASN A 29 36.68 -41.07 -34.11
C ASN A 29 35.55 -40.62 -35.06
N ALA A 30 34.95 -41.52 -35.84
CA ALA A 30 33.89 -41.20 -36.83
C ALA A 30 32.49 -41.29 -36.22
N VAL A 31 32.30 -40.74 -35.01
CA VAL A 31 31.05 -40.87 -34.23
C VAL A 31 29.85 -40.21 -34.92
N ASP A 32 30.09 -39.14 -35.65
CA ASP A 32 29.12 -38.41 -36.47
C ASP A 32 28.45 -39.26 -37.55
N VAL A 33 29.16 -40.26 -38.09
CA VAL A 33 28.63 -41.19 -39.11
C VAL A 33 28.16 -42.50 -38.48
N LEU A 34 28.88 -42.99 -37.47
CA LEU A 34 28.60 -44.29 -36.83
C LEU A 34 27.35 -44.26 -35.95
N TRP A 35 27.13 -43.19 -35.19
CA TRP A 35 25.98 -43.10 -34.27
C TRP A 35 24.63 -43.08 -35.02
N PRO A 36 24.41 -42.23 -36.04
CA PRO A 36 23.14 -42.23 -36.75
C PRO A 36 22.85 -43.55 -37.45
N GLN A 37 23.86 -44.17 -38.07
CA GLN A 37 23.71 -45.46 -38.75
C GLN A 37 23.41 -46.59 -37.78
N TRP A 38 24.00 -46.60 -36.58
CA TRP A 38 23.65 -47.56 -35.53
C TRP A 38 22.19 -47.43 -35.10
N VAL A 39 21.71 -46.21 -34.87
CA VAL A 39 20.33 -45.95 -34.47
C VAL A 39 19.36 -46.33 -35.60
N LEU A 40 19.66 -45.93 -36.84
CA LEU A 40 18.82 -46.24 -38.00
C LEU A 40 18.76 -47.73 -38.32
N ALA A 41 19.86 -48.48 -38.14
CA ALA A 41 19.90 -49.93 -38.28
C ALA A 41 19.12 -50.65 -37.17
N SER A 42 19.05 -50.06 -35.97
CA SER A 42 18.33 -50.61 -34.80
C SER A 42 16.81 -50.41 -34.87
N LEU A 43 16.32 -49.53 -35.75
CA LEU A 43 14.89 -49.22 -35.89
C LEU A 43 14.17 -50.19 -36.86
N PRO A 44 12.85 -50.38 -36.74
CA PRO A 44 12.07 -51.15 -37.70
C PRO A 44 11.96 -50.41 -39.04
N TYR A 45 11.67 -51.13 -40.12
CA TYR A 45 11.63 -50.59 -41.48
C TYR A 45 10.39 -49.72 -41.70
N SER A 46 10.52 -48.39 -41.57
CA SER A 46 9.46 -47.41 -41.86
C SER A 46 9.84 -46.47 -43.02
N ALA A 47 8.84 -45.89 -43.71
CA ALA A 47 9.07 -44.96 -44.82
C ALA A 47 9.88 -43.72 -44.39
N GLN A 48 9.72 -43.28 -43.14
CA GLN A 48 10.46 -42.16 -42.55
C GLN A 48 11.93 -42.53 -42.27
N VAL A 49 12.18 -43.78 -41.84
CA VAL A 49 13.54 -44.32 -41.68
C VAL A 49 14.26 -44.42 -43.01
N GLN A 50 13.56 -44.80 -44.09
CA GLN A 50 14.15 -44.82 -45.44
C GLN A 50 14.52 -43.43 -45.96
N GLU A 51 13.70 -42.42 -45.67
CA GLU A 51 13.96 -41.04 -46.06
C GLU A 51 15.12 -40.44 -45.27
N ALA A 52 15.22 -40.76 -43.97
CA ALA A 52 16.38 -40.43 -43.15
C ALA A 52 17.67 -41.11 -43.64
N LEU A 53 17.60 -42.42 -43.98
CA LEU A 53 18.74 -43.17 -44.53
C LEU A 53 19.22 -42.59 -45.88
N LYS A 54 18.29 -42.15 -46.73
CA LYS A 54 18.62 -41.48 -48.01
C LYS A 54 19.22 -40.09 -47.80
N SER A 55 18.79 -39.37 -46.77
CA SER A 55 19.33 -38.05 -46.40
C SER A 55 20.74 -38.14 -45.84
N GLU A 56 21.04 -39.19 -45.04
CA GLU A 56 22.36 -39.53 -44.53
C GLU A 56 23.37 -39.79 -45.66
N LEU A 57 22.98 -40.62 -46.63
CA LEU A 57 23.81 -41.01 -47.78
C LEU A 57 24.10 -39.83 -48.74
N ALA A 58 23.30 -38.76 -48.68
CA ALA A 58 23.40 -37.61 -49.57
C ALA A 58 24.34 -36.47 -49.06
N GLN A 59 24.90 -36.56 -47.85
CA GLN A 59 25.87 -35.58 -47.27
C GLN A 59 25.43 -34.09 -47.33
N HIS A 60 24.12 -33.80 -47.29
CA HIS A 60 23.59 -32.43 -47.48
C HIS A 60 23.19 -31.69 -46.18
N CYS A 61 23.22 -32.34 -45.01
CA CYS A 61 22.83 -31.73 -43.74
C CYS A 61 24.02 -31.55 -42.78
N SER A 62 23.92 -30.59 -41.87
CA SER A 62 24.91 -30.44 -40.80
C SER A 62 24.83 -31.62 -39.82
N PRO A 63 25.96 -32.04 -39.19
CA PRO A 63 25.96 -33.13 -38.21
C PRO A 63 24.97 -32.92 -37.05
N ALA A 64 24.73 -31.67 -36.67
CA ALA A 64 23.79 -31.30 -35.61
C ALA A 64 22.33 -31.56 -35.99
N GLU A 65 21.92 -31.21 -37.21
CA GLU A 65 20.56 -31.43 -37.73
C GLU A 65 20.28 -32.93 -37.92
N GLN A 66 21.30 -33.67 -38.32
CA GLN A 66 21.26 -35.11 -38.49
C GLN A 66 21.05 -35.82 -37.15
N ILE A 67 21.80 -35.42 -36.11
CA ILE A 67 21.59 -35.90 -34.74
C ILE A 67 20.19 -35.57 -34.24
N GLN A 68 19.72 -34.33 -34.46
CA GLN A 68 18.37 -33.94 -34.09
C GLN A 68 17.32 -34.83 -34.76
N ARG A 69 17.38 -34.98 -36.09
CA ARG A 69 16.38 -35.72 -36.87
C ARG A 69 16.33 -37.20 -36.50
N VAL A 70 17.49 -37.83 -36.31
CA VAL A 70 17.57 -39.26 -35.94
C VAL A 70 17.11 -39.48 -34.49
N ALA A 71 17.46 -38.59 -33.57
CA ALA A 71 16.98 -38.66 -32.18
C ALA A 71 15.46 -38.45 -32.10
N GLU A 72 14.92 -37.46 -32.82
CA GLU A 72 13.48 -37.22 -32.92
C GLU A 72 12.74 -38.44 -33.47
N LEU A 73 13.24 -39.03 -34.55
CA LEU A 73 12.63 -40.20 -35.18
C LEU A 73 12.64 -41.41 -34.24
N CYS A 74 13.77 -41.66 -33.55
CA CYS A 74 13.87 -42.74 -32.58
C CYS A 74 12.85 -42.60 -31.44
N LEU A 75 12.60 -41.37 -30.99
CA LEU A 75 11.64 -41.08 -29.94
C LEU A 75 10.18 -41.20 -30.42
N ARG A 76 9.86 -40.74 -31.64
CA ARG A 76 8.51 -40.89 -32.25
C ARG A 76 8.12 -42.35 -32.42
N GLU A 77 9.06 -43.20 -32.79
CA GLU A 77 8.86 -44.65 -32.94
C GLU A 77 8.85 -45.40 -31.58
N GLY A 78 9.06 -44.70 -30.45
CA GLY A 78 8.99 -45.28 -29.11
C GLY A 78 10.26 -46.01 -28.63
N TYR A 79 11.38 -45.88 -29.35
CA TYR A 79 12.64 -46.58 -29.06
C TYR A 79 13.57 -45.80 -28.11
N VAL A 80 13.02 -45.31 -26.98
CA VAL A 80 13.77 -44.50 -26.00
C VAL A 80 14.97 -45.25 -25.39
N ASN A 81 14.86 -46.57 -25.21
CA ASN A 81 15.96 -47.40 -24.69
C ASN A 81 17.15 -47.38 -25.65
N THR A 82 16.89 -47.60 -26.93
CA THR A 82 17.88 -47.60 -28.00
C THR A 82 18.54 -46.22 -28.13
N LEU A 83 17.76 -45.14 -27.96
CA LEU A 83 18.30 -43.79 -27.93
C LEU A 83 19.24 -43.57 -26.73
N HIS A 84 18.87 -44.04 -25.54
CA HIS A 84 19.71 -43.90 -24.35
C HIS A 84 20.99 -44.75 -24.43
N GLU A 85 20.87 -46.01 -24.84
CA GLU A 85 22.00 -46.93 -25.00
C GLU A 85 22.97 -46.43 -26.08
N SER A 86 22.47 -45.90 -27.19
CA SER A 86 23.35 -45.34 -28.24
C SER A 86 24.18 -44.15 -27.73
N MET A 87 23.59 -43.29 -26.90
CA MET A 87 24.32 -42.17 -26.29
C MET A 87 25.40 -42.66 -25.32
N LEU A 88 25.13 -43.72 -24.53
CA LEU A 88 26.12 -44.31 -23.61
C LEU A 88 27.28 -45.00 -24.36
N ILE A 89 27.00 -45.64 -25.48
CA ILE A 89 28.01 -46.39 -26.26
C ILE A 89 28.92 -45.43 -27.04
N PHE A 90 28.34 -44.46 -27.74
CA PHE A 90 29.09 -43.64 -28.70
C PHE A 90 29.47 -42.26 -28.14
N MET A 91 28.74 -41.72 -27.17
CA MET A 91 28.93 -40.35 -26.64
C MET A 91 28.74 -40.26 -25.11
N PRO A 92 29.46 -41.06 -24.30
CA PRO A 92 29.23 -41.13 -22.85
C PRO A 92 29.47 -39.79 -22.12
N GLU A 93 30.38 -38.96 -22.62
CA GLU A 93 30.73 -37.65 -22.04
C GLU A 93 29.80 -36.51 -22.51
N SER A 94 28.85 -36.79 -23.42
CA SER A 94 27.94 -35.77 -23.94
C SER A 94 26.85 -35.41 -22.92
N PRO A 95 26.49 -34.13 -22.75
CA PRO A 95 25.38 -33.73 -21.88
C PRO A 95 24.03 -34.33 -22.32
N LEU A 96 23.88 -34.75 -23.58
CA LEU A 96 22.66 -35.46 -24.04
C LEU A 96 22.44 -36.81 -23.35
N THR A 97 23.47 -37.42 -22.75
CA THR A 97 23.31 -38.64 -21.94
C THR A 97 22.44 -38.39 -20.71
N LEU A 98 22.57 -37.23 -20.05
CA LEU A 98 21.76 -36.84 -18.91
C LEU A 98 20.29 -36.65 -19.31
N LEU A 99 20.05 -36.01 -20.46
CA LEU A 99 18.69 -35.80 -20.98
C LEU A 99 18.04 -37.11 -21.44
N THR A 100 18.76 -37.97 -22.16
CA THR A 100 18.23 -39.27 -22.62
C THR A 100 18.03 -40.23 -21.46
N SER A 101 18.85 -40.17 -20.41
CA SER A 101 18.63 -40.90 -19.16
C SER A 101 17.36 -40.42 -18.45
N PHE A 102 17.15 -39.09 -18.38
CA PHE A 102 15.90 -38.52 -17.87
C PHE A 102 14.68 -39.00 -18.69
N LEU A 103 14.73 -38.94 -20.01
CA LEU A 103 13.65 -39.42 -20.88
C LEU A 103 13.39 -40.92 -20.72
N TYR A 104 14.43 -41.73 -20.58
CA TYR A 104 14.33 -43.16 -20.32
C TYR A 104 13.62 -43.45 -18.98
N ARG A 105 14.02 -42.77 -17.90
CA ARG A 105 13.39 -42.92 -16.58
C ARG A 105 11.91 -42.48 -16.61
N CYS A 106 11.59 -41.40 -17.31
CA CYS A 106 10.22 -40.89 -17.40
C CYS A 106 9.31 -41.76 -18.29
N ILE A 107 9.75 -42.11 -19.50
CA ILE A 107 8.91 -42.78 -20.50
C ILE A 107 8.85 -44.29 -20.27
N ARG A 108 10.00 -44.95 -20.06
CA ARG A 108 10.06 -46.41 -19.91
C ARG A 108 9.80 -46.85 -18.47
N LEU A 109 10.49 -46.24 -17.50
CA LEU A 109 10.40 -46.65 -16.09
C LEU A 109 9.25 -45.98 -15.34
N ARG A 110 8.66 -44.91 -15.88
CA ARG A 110 7.57 -44.12 -15.26
C ARG A 110 7.92 -43.61 -13.86
N THR A 111 9.20 -43.30 -13.62
CA THR A 111 9.72 -42.84 -12.33
C THR A 111 9.99 -41.33 -12.33
N PHE A 112 9.35 -40.60 -11.41
CA PHE A 112 9.41 -39.14 -11.26
C PHE A 112 9.95 -38.70 -9.89
N ASP A 113 11.04 -39.33 -9.46
CA ASP A 113 11.69 -39.09 -8.16
C ASP A 113 12.64 -37.87 -8.19
N SER A 114 13.20 -37.53 -7.02
CA SER A 114 14.16 -36.42 -6.90
C SER A 114 15.39 -36.60 -7.79
N ASP A 115 15.79 -37.84 -8.05
CA ASP A 115 16.97 -38.14 -8.85
C ASP A 115 16.71 -37.87 -10.34
N THR A 116 15.50 -38.13 -10.83
CA THR A 116 15.06 -37.73 -12.18
C THR A 116 15.11 -36.22 -12.34
N SER A 117 14.67 -35.44 -11.34
CA SER A 117 14.80 -33.99 -11.36
C SER A 117 16.26 -33.51 -11.32
N LYS A 118 17.14 -34.17 -10.52
CA LYS A 118 18.57 -33.84 -10.48
C LYS A 118 19.27 -34.04 -11.81
N LEU A 119 18.92 -35.10 -12.57
CA LEU A 119 19.47 -35.34 -13.91
C LEU A 119 19.15 -34.17 -14.85
N LEU A 120 17.90 -33.70 -14.81
CA LEU A 120 17.45 -32.57 -15.62
C LEU A 120 18.11 -31.25 -15.19
N SER A 121 18.20 -30.97 -13.88
CA SER A 121 18.90 -29.78 -13.37
C SER A 121 20.38 -29.78 -13.74
N SER A 122 21.04 -30.95 -13.67
CA SER A 122 22.44 -31.10 -14.07
C SER A 122 22.61 -30.82 -15.57
N PHE A 123 21.73 -31.37 -16.41
CA PHE A 123 21.70 -31.08 -17.84
C PHE A 123 21.56 -29.56 -18.12
N LEU A 124 20.63 -28.89 -17.46
CA LEU A 124 20.41 -27.45 -17.62
C LEU A 124 21.64 -26.62 -17.20
N GLN A 125 22.36 -27.01 -16.14
CA GLN A 125 23.63 -26.38 -15.78
C GLN A 125 24.67 -26.51 -16.90
N HIS A 126 24.75 -27.67 -17.57
CA HIS A 126 25.64 -27.85 -18.72
C HIS A 126 25.22 -26.99 -19.93
N CYS A 127 23.91 -26.77 -20.13
CA CYS A 127 23.40 -25.84 -21.15
C CYS A 127 23.70 -24.37 -20.86
N GLN A 128 23.90 -24.00 -19.58
CA GLN A 128 24.16 -22.61 -19.16
C GLN A 128 25.64 -22.25 -19.08
N ARG A 129 26.53 -23.20 -18.75
CA ARG A 129 27.98 -22.97 -18.68
C ARG A 129 28.51 -22.45 -20.02
N LYS A 130 29.15 -21.27 -19.99
CA LYS A 130 29.98 -20.79 -21.11
C LYS A 130 31.17 -21.75 -21.24
N TYR A 131 31.11 -22.69 -22.17
CA TYR A 131 32.31 -23.43 -22.52
C TYR A 131 33.32 -22.42 -23.09
N SER A 132 34.40 -22.20 -22.35
CA SER A 132 35.66 -21.74 -22.93
C SER A 132 36.06 -22.84 -23.91
N VAL A 133 35.98 -22.55 -25.19
CA VAL A 133 36.59 -23.34 -26.25
C VAL A 133 38.08 -23.34 -25.96
N ASP A 134 38.57 -24.32 -25.21
CA ASP A 134 39.99 -24.72 -25.15
C ASP A 134 40.15 -25.82 -24.09
N THR A 135 39.90 -27.08 -24.48
CA THR A 135 40.77 -28.26 -24.27
C THR A 135 39.99 -29.59 -24.43
N SER A 136 40.57 -30.47 -25.25
CA SER A 136 40.27 -31.90 -25.46
C SER A 136 39.17 -32.31 -26.46
N ALA A 137 39.64 -32.72 -27.64
CA ALA A 137 39.26 -33.91 -28.41
C ALA A 137 37.93 -34.64 -28.06
N LEU A 138 36.78 -34.04 -28.40
CA LEU A 138 35.50 -34.74 -28.51
C LEU A 138 35.07 -34.78 -29.99
N PRO A 139 34.71 -35.94 -30.57
CA PRO A 139 34.47 -36.09 -32.01
C PRO A 139 33.26 -35.33 -32.58
N VAL A 140 32.27 -34.96 -31.75
CA VAL A 140 31.06 -34.24 -32.19
C VAL A 140 30.84 -33.02 -31.30
N GLN A 141 31.24 -31.84 -31.76
CA GLN A 141 30.97 -30.58 -31.08
C GLN A 141 29.60 -30.03 -31.49
N LEU A 142 28.57 -30.24 -30.67
CA LEU A 142 27.29 -29.55 -30.82
C LEU A 142 27.43 -28.11 -30.29
N SER A 143 26.95 -27.13 -31.06
CA SER A 143 26.83 -25.76 -30.56
C SER A 143 25.82 -25.72 -29.41
N LYS A 144 25.92 -24.70 -28.54
CA LYS A 144 24.97 -24.48 -27.44
C LYS A 144 23.52 -24.42 -27.95
N GLU A 145 23.29 -23.70 -29.04
CA GLU A 145 21.96 -23.55 -29.65
C GLU A 145 21.43 -24.87 -30.22
N ALA A 146 22.29 -25.66 -30.88
CA ALA A 146 21.92 -26.97 -31.41
C ALA A 146 21.57 -27.97 -30.29
N LEU A 147 22.35 -28.00 -29.21
CA LEU A 147 22.08 -28.84 -28.04
C LEU A 147 20.73 -28.51 -27.41
N GLN A 148 20.43 -27.22 -27.26
CA GLN A 148 19.17 -26.74 -26.71
C GLN A 148 18.00 -27.05 -27.67
N SER A 149 18.18 -26.86 -28.98
CA SER A 149 17.18 -27.21 -30.01
C SER A 149 16.80 -28.69 -29.96
N VAL A 150 17.80 -29.58 -29.94
CA VAL A 150 17.59 -31.03 -29.81
C VAL A 150 16.82 -31.35 -28.53
N ALA A 151 17.20 -30.75 -27.40
CA ALA A 151 16.54 -31.01 -26.13
C ALA A 151 15.07 -30.60 -26.13
N VAL A 152 14.76 -29.41 -26.65
CA VAL A 152 13.39 -28.89 -26.74
C VAL A 152 12.53 -29.75 -27.65
N SER A 153 13.06 -30.15 -28.82
CA SER A 153 12.35 -31.02 -29.76
C SER A 153 12.04 -32.40 -29.16
N LEU A 154 13.00 -33.01 -28.48
CA LEU A 154 12.80 -34.30 -27.80
C LEU A 154 11.76 -34.20 -26.69
N VAL A 155 11.78 -33.13 -25.89
CA VAL A 155 10.77 -32.91 -24.83
C VAL A 155 9.37 -32.71 -25.43
N LYS A 156 9.23 -31.95 -26.53
CA LYS A 156 7.94 -31.77 -27.23
C LYS A 156 7.39 -33.10 -27.76
N ILE A 157 8.25 -33.94 -28.35
CA ILE A 157 7.86 -35.26 -28.86
C ILE A 157 7.48 -36.19 -27.70
N ALA A 158 8.27 -36.20 -26.63
CA ALA A 158 7.99 -36.99 -25.43
C ALA A 158 6.60 -36.68 -24.87
N MET A 159 6.27 -35.39 -24.74
CA MET A 159 4.96 -34.97 -24.23
C MET A 159 3.80 -35.34 -25.13
N SER A 160 3.99 -35.24 -26.45
CA SER A 160 2.90 -35.41 -27.41
C SER A 160 2.58 -36.87 -27.73
N GLN A 161 3.58 -37.76 -27.72
CA GLN A 161 3.44 -39.10 -28.29
C GLN A 161 3.89 -40.23 -27.35
N SER A 162 4.65 -39.95 -26.28
CA SER A 162 5.27 -41.01 -25.47
C SER A 162 4.53 -41.40 -24.20
N PHE A 163 3.38 -40.77 -23.89
CA PHE A 163 2.60 -41.04 -22.69
C PHE A 163 1.14 -41.37 -23.01
N ASP A 164 0.64 -42.51 -22.51
CA ASP A 164 -0.74 -42.97 -22.71
C ASP A 164 -1.76 -42.33 -21.74
N SER A 165 -1.27 -41.66 -20.69
CA SER A 165 -2.11 -41.19 -19.58
C SER A 165 -1.75 -39.76 -19.19
N ALA A 166 -2.79 -38.92 -19.06
CA ALA A 166 -2.66 -37.53 -18.64
C ALA A 166 -1.96 -37.36 -17.28
N PHE A 167 -2.10 -38.35 -16.38
CA PHE A 167 -1.38 -38.36 -15.11
C PHE A 167 0.14 -38.41 -15.30
N HIS A 168 0.63 -39.26 -16.22
CA HIS A 168 2.06 -39.36 -16.49
C HIS A 168 2.59 -38.12 -17.22
N GLN A 169 1.78 -37.53 -18.11
CA GLN A 169 2.10 -36.24 -18.73
C GLN A 169 2.21 -35.12 -17.68
N ARG A 170 1.32 -35.10 -16.68
CA ARG A 170 1.37 -34.15 -15.57
C ARG A 170 2.63 -34.31 -14.72
N GLU A 171 2.99 -35.53 -14.33
CA GLU A 171 4.20 -35.76 -13.53
C GLU A 171 5.48 -35.44 -14.31
N PHE A 172 5.49 -35.68 -15.62
CA PHE A 172 6.57 -35.27 -16.50
C PHE A 172 6.69 -33.73 -16.57
N LEU A 173 5.56 -33.03 -16.76
CA LEU A 173 5.49 -31.58 -16.73
C LEU A 173 5.92 -31.00 -15.38
N ARG A 174 5.54 -31.64 -14.26
CA ARG A 174 6.00 -31.25 -12.92
C ARG A 174 7.52 -31.27 -12.83
N CYS A 175 8.16 -32.30 -13.36
CA CYS A 175 9.62 -32.39 -13.36
C CYS A 175 10.27 -31.25 -14.18
N LEU A 176 9.69 -30.89 -15.33
CA LEU A 176 10.14 -29.78 -16.16
C LEU A 176 9.94 -28.41 -15.48
N ALA A 177 8.80 -28.22 -14.83
CA ALA A 177 8.46 -26.99 -14.11
C ALA A 177 9.35 -26.78 -12.87
N VAL A 178 9.55 -27.83 -12.05
CA VAL A 178 10.45 -27.79 -10.88
C VAL A 178 11.89 -27.50 -11.30
N ALA A 179 12.34 -28.07 -12.41
CA ALA A 179 13.69 -27.82 -12.93
C ALA A 179 13.82 -26.46 -13.66
N GLN A 180 12.74 -25.71 -13.85
CA GLN A 180 12.69 -24.45 -14.61
C GLN A 180 13.34 -24.61 -15.99
N PHE A 181 12.92 -25.61 -16.77
CA PHE A 181 13.56 -25.99 -18.04
C PHE A 181 13.76 -24.83 -19.03
N GLU A 182 12.82 -23.88 -19.06
CA GLU A 182 12.89 -22.70 -19.95
C GLU A 182 14.01 -21.71 -19.57
N LYS A 183 14.44 -21.69 -18.31
CA LYS A 183 15.31 -20.63 -17.78
C LYS A 183 16.74 -20.81 -18.29
N GLY A 184 17.18 -19.90 -19.16
CA GLY A 184 18.55 -19.86 -19.70
C GLY A 184 18.74 -20.57 -21.04
N LEU A 185 17.65 -20.99 -21.70
CA LEU A 185 17.64 -21.44 -23.09
C LEU A 185 17.50 -20.24 -24.04
N THR A 186 18.22 -20.25 -25.16
CA THR A 186 18.14 -19.22 -26.21
C THR A 186 17.15 -19.59 -27.32
N VAL A 187 16.72 -20.84 -27.36
CA VAL A 187 15.77 -21.40 -28.34
C VAL A 187 14.33 -21.18 -27.88
N PRO A 188 13.35 -20.90 -28.78
CA PRO A 188 11.95 -20.77 -28.41
C PRO A 188 11.40 -22.02 -27.73
N THR A 189 11.09 -21.90 -26.44
CA THR A 189 10.53 -22.98 -25.61
C THR A 189 9.10 -22.69 -25.19
N PRO A 190 8.20 -23.69 -25.23
CA PRO A 190 6.90 -23.60 -24.58
C PRO A 190 7.05 -23.32 -23.08
N ASN A 191 6.08 -22.60 -22.52
CA ASN A 191 6.03 -22.39 -21.07
C ASN A 191 5.47 -23.64 -20.37
N PHE A 192 6.35 -24.56 -19.99
CA PHE A 192 6.02 -25.81 -19.31
C PHE A 192 5.42 -25.59 -17.92
N VAL A 193 5.70 -24.45 -17.26
CA VAL A 193 5.07 -24.10 -15.99
C VAL A 193 3.58 -23.81 -16.20
N THR A 194 3.22 -22.99 -17.18
CA THR A 194 1.80 -22.70 -17.47
C THR A 194 1.08 -23.93 -18.02
N LEU A 195 1.74 -24.75 -18.85
CA LEU A 195 1.18 -26.02 -19.31
C LEU A 195 0.90 -27.00 -18.17
N TYR A 196 1.80 -27.07 -17.18
CA TYR A 196 1.62 -27.90 -15.99
C TYR A 196 0.39 -27.45 -15.19
N GLU A 197 0.28 -26.16 -14.91
CA GLU A 197 -0.84 -25.60 -14.13
C GLU A 197 -2.17 -25.79 -14.86
N ILE A 198 -2.23 -25.52 -16.17
CA ILE A 198 -3.44 -25.73 -16.97
C ILE A 198 -3.86 -27.20 -16.95
N LEU A 199 -2.93 -28.13 -17.13
CA LEU A 199 -3.25 -29.55 -17.09
C LEU A 199 -3.74 -29.98 -15.70
N GLN A 200 -3.05 -29.54 -14.64
CA GLN A 200 -3.44 -29.82 -13.26
C GLN A 200 -4.87 -29.36 -12.96
N ILE A 201 -5.20 -28.12 -13.34
CA ILE A 201 -6.53 -27.54 -13.18
C ILE A 201 -7.57 -28.30 -14.02
N SER A 202 -7.24 -28.65 -15.27
CA SER A 202 -8.16 -29.41 -16.13
C SER A 202 -8.48 -30.81 -15.59
N MET A 203 -7.52 -31.45 -14.91
CA MET A 203 -7.69 -32.77 -14.30
C MET A 203 -8.63 -32.79 -13.09
N GLU A 204 -8.97 -31.64 -12.51
CA GLU A 204 -10.02 -31.53 -11.49
C GLU A 204 -11.42 -31.75 -12.09
N THR A 205 -11.54 -31.73 -13.41
CA THR A 205 -12.79 -31.91 -14.14
C THR A 205 -12.81 -33.19 -14.98
N SER A 206 -14.00 -33.53 -15.49
CA SER A 206 -14.19 -34.67 -16.41
C SER A 206 -13.61 -34.45 -17.82
N LEU A 207 -13.24 -33.21 -18.16
CA LEU A 207 -12.67 -32.85 -19.46
C LEU A 207 -11.21 -32.44 -19.28
N VAL A 208 -10.29 -33.30 -19.69
CA VAL A 208 -8.85 -33.02 -19.62
C VAL A 208 -8.37 -32.40 -20.92
N VAL A 209 -7.61 -31.31 -20.82
CA VAL A 209 -7.06 -30.61 -21.99
C VAL A 209 -5.99 -31.47 -22.66
N ASN A 210 -6.00 -31.52 -24.00
CA ASN A 210 -4.99 -32.26 -24.75
C ASN A 210 -3.73 -31.41 -24.96
N ILE A 211 -2.64 -31.79 -24.30
CA ILE A 211 -1.37 -31.05 -24.32
C ILE A 211 -0.74 -31.03 -25.71
N SER A 212 -0.93 -32.07 -26.53
CA SER A 212 -0.38 -32.11 -27.89
C SER A 212 -0.90 -30.94 -28.73
N LYS A 213 -2.18 -30.60 -28.57
CA LYS A 213 -2.81 -29.45 -29.23
C LYS A 213 -2.39 -28.10 -28.64
N MET A 214 -1.92 -28.08 -27.38
CA MET A 214 -1.37 -26.87 -26.76
C MET A 214 0.08 -26.57 -27.18
N LEU A 215 0.78 -27.55 -27.75
CA LEU A 215 2.15 -27.41 -28.25
C LEU A 215 2.19 -27.00 -29.74
N GLU A 216 1.04 -26.93 -30.40
CA GLU A 216 0.85 -26.47 -31.78
C GLU A 216 0.66 -24.94 -31.82
N ASP A 217 0.88 -24.33 -32.99
CA ASP A 217 0.80 -22.87 -33.16
C ASP A 217 -0.63 -22.31 -32.91
N ASP A 218 -1.66 -23.17 -32.99
CA ASP A 218 -3.08 -22.83 -32.77
C ASP A 218 -3.55 -22.97 -31.31
N ALA A 219 -2.62 -23.12 -30.35
CA ALA A 219 -2.92 -23.38 -28.94
C ALA A 219 -3.94 -22.42 -28.31
N GLN A 220 -3.90 -21.13 -28.65
CA GLN A 220 -4.84 -20.14 -28.13
C GLN A 220 -6.28 -20.39 -28.57
N SER A 221 -6.49 -20.79 -29.84
CA SER A 221 -7.82 -21.09 -30.36
C SER A 221 -8.43 -22.33 -29.71
N TYR A 222 -7.60 -23.35 -29.47
CA TYR A 222 -8.00 -24.56 -28.78
C TYR A 222 -8.35 -24.29 -27.31
N LEU A 223 -7.58 -23.43 -26.63
CA LEU A 223 -7.87 -23.05 -25.26
C LEU A 223 -9.17 -22.24 -25.15
N SER A 224 -9.47 -21.36 -26.10
CA SER A 224 -10.77 -20.67 -26.17
C SER A 224 -11.93 -21.65 -26.30
N GLN A 225 -11.83 -22.66 -27.18
CA GLN A 225 -12.85 -23.71 -27.30
C GLN A 225 -13.00 -24.53 -26.00
N CYS A 226 -11.90 -24.86 -25.34
CA CYS A 226 -11.96 -25.55 -24.05
C CYS A 226 -12.67 -24.69 -22.99
N ILE A 227 -12.37 -23.39 -22.93
CA ILE A 227 -13.01 -22.43 -22.03
C ILE A 227 -14.51 -22.33 -22.31
N GLU A 228 -14.94 -22.26 -23.58
CA GLU A 228 -16.35 -22.28 -23.95
C GLU A 228 -17.04 -23.56 -23.46
N MET A 229 -16.39 -24.72 -23.64
CA MET A 229 -16.91 -26.00 -23.15
C MET A 229 -17.00 -26.05 -21.61
N TYR A 230 -16.01 -25.53 -20.88
CA TYR A 230 -16.07 -25.44 -19.42
C TYR A 230 -17.18 -24.48 -18.95
N THR A 231 -17.37 -23.38 -19.66
CA THR A 231 -18.43 -22.39 -19.38
C THR A 231 -19.81 -23.00 -19.62
N ALA A 232 -20.00 -23.75 -20.71
CA ALA A 232 -21.25 -24.47 -21.00
C ALA A 232 -21.55 -25.57 -19.95
N ASN A 233 -20.50 -26.23 -19.43
CA ASN A 233 -20.62 -27.26 -18.39
C ASN A 233 -20.69 -26.70 -16.95
N ARG A 234 -20.78 -25.37 -16.78
CA ARG A 234 -20.89 -24.67 -15.49
C ARG A 234 -19.67 -24.79 -14.57
N ASN A 235 -18.50 -25.13 -15.11
CA ASN A 235 -17.24 -25.19 -14.36
C ASN A 235 -16.50 -23.85 -14.46
N TYR A 236 -17.10 -22.79 -13.93
CA TYR A 236 -16.60 -21.42 -14.09
C TYR A 236 -15.23 -21.22 -13.43
N ASP A 237 -14.99 -21.75 -12.22
CA ASP A 237 -13.70 -21.61 -11.52
C ASP A 237 -12.51 -22.11 -12.33
N VAL A 238 -12.68 -23.26 -12.98
CA VAL A 238 -11.67 -23.90 -13.84
C VAL A 238 -11.46 -23.06 -15.10
N ALA A 239 -12.55 -22.60 -15.72
CA ALA A 239 -12.48 -21.73 -16.89
C ALA A 239 -11.76 -20.40 -16.58
N LEU A 240 -12.03 -19.78 -15.43
CA LEU A 240 -11.40 -18.53 -14.99
C LEU A 240 -9.90 -18.70 -14.75
N LYS A 241 -9.48 -19.76 -14.06
CA LYS A 241 -8.06 -20.03 -13.80
C LYS A 241 -7.31 -20.30 -15.11
N ILE A 242 -7.86 -21.11 -16.01
CA ILE A 242 -7.24 -21.41 -17.31
C ILE A 242 -7.17 -20.15 -18.19
N ALA A 243 -8.24 -19.32 -18.23
CA ALA A 243 -8.25 -18.08 -18.99
C ALA A 243 -7.16 -17.10 -18.52
N LYS A 244 -6.97 -16.97 -17.19
CA LYS A 244 -5.89 -16.13 -16.61
C LYS A 244 -4.49 -16.65 -16.99
N LEU A 245 -4.27 -17.97 -16.93
CA LEU A 245 -2.99 -18.58 -17.31
C LEU A 245 -2.70 -18.48 -18.81
N ALA A 246 -3.74 -18.49 -19.65
CA ALA A 246 -3.64 -18.37 -21.10
C ALA A 246 -3.60 -16.92 -21.60
N GLY A 247 -3.85 -15.93 -20.73
CA GLY A 247 -3.98 -14.52 -21.11
C GLY A 247 -5.22 -14.22 -21.96
N LEU A 248 -6.27 -15.05 -21.86
CA LEU A 248 -7.53 -14.91 -22.60
C LEU A 248 -8.54 -14.06 -21.81
N SER A 249 -9.51 -13.47 -22.51
CA SER A 249 -10.49 -12.58 -21.87
C SER A 249 -11.41 -13.33 -20.91
N VAL A 250 -11.49 -12.84 -19.68
CA VAL A 250 -12.30 -13.43 -18.59
C VAL A 250 -13.77 -12.98 -18.66
N ASN A 251 -14.06 -11.94 -19.44
CA ASN A 251 -15.36 -11.26 -19.50
C ASN A 251 -16.53 -12.21 -19.74
N GLU A 252 -16.45 -13.09 -20.75
CA GLU A 252 -17.60 -13.91 -21.17
C GLU A 252 -17.92 -15.02 -20.18
N ILE A 253 -16.90 -15.53 -19.49
CA ILE A 253 -17.02 -16.56 -18.45
C ILE A 253 -17.77 -16.00 -17.25
N LEU A 254 -17.35 -14.81 -16.78
CA LEU A 254 -17.98 -14.16 -15.63
C LEU A 254 -19.39 -13.71 -15.94
N MET A 255 -19.62 -13.14 -17.12
CA MET A 255 -20.96 -12.77 -17.55
C MET A 255 -21.88 -13.99 -17.54
N ALA A 256 -21.44 -15.14 -18.07
CA ALA A 256 -22.20 -16.39 -18.03
C ALA A 256 -22.42 -16.95 -16.61
N GLU A 257 -21.42 -16.82 -15.72
CA GLU A 257 -21.53 -17.22 -14.32
C GLU A 257 -22.59 -16.37 -13.59
N TRP A 258 -22.51 -15.05 -13.75
CA TRP A 258 -23.39 -14.11 -13.06
C TRP A 258 -24.80 -14.09 -13.66
N THR A 259 -24.98 -14.28 -14.96
CA THR A 259 -26.31 -14.54 -15.55
C THR A 259 -26.93 -15.80 -14.98
N HIS A 260 -26.15 -16.87 -14.81
CA HIS A 260 -26.65 -18.10 -14.21
C HIS A 260 -27.03 -17.90 -12.73
N LYS A 261 -26.21 -17.18 -11.95
CA LYS A 261 -26.53 -16.80 -10.57
C LYS A 261 -27.82 -15.97 -10.50
N HIS A 262 -28.05 -15.06 -11.45
CA HIS A 262 -29.28 -14.29 -11.55
C HIS A 262 -30.50 -15.19 -11.84
N GLU A 263 -30.40 -16.09 -12.81
CA GLU A 263 -31.45 -17.07 -13.10
C GLU A 263 -31.77 -17.95 -11.88
N MET A 264 -30.75 -18.37 -11.12
CA MET A 264 -30.96 -19.13 -9.88
C MET A 264 -31.65 -18.34 -8.78
N LEU A 265 -31.49 -17.01 -8.73
CA LEU A 265 -32.23 -16.15 -7.80
C LEU A 265 -33.72 -16.09 -8.15
N HIS A 266 -34.06 -15.98 -9.44
CA HIS A 266 -35.47 -16.00 -9.92
C HIS A 266 -36.15 -17.37 -9.80
N MET A 267 -35.39 -18.46 -9.68
CA MET A 267 -35.93 -19.81 -9.48
C MET A 267 -36.23 -20.15 -8.02
N LYS A 268 -35.84 -19.31 -7.05
CA LYS A 268 -36.26 -19.48 -5.65
C LYS A 268 -37.74 -19.07 -5.53
N GLU A 269 -38.52 -19.86 -4.79
CA GLU A 269 -39.99 -19.69 -4.69
C GLU A 269 -40.43 -18.38 -4.01
N ASP A 270 -39.51 -17.62 -3.42
CA ASP A 270 -39.74 -16.31 -2.83
C ASP A 270 -39.64 -15.21 -3.89
N ALA A 271 -40.56 -14.24 -3.86
CA ALA A 271 -40.47 -13.06 -4.73
C ALA A 271 -39.15 -12.33 -4.43
N VAL A 272 -38.26 -12.24 -5.43
CA VAL A 272 -36.99 -11.52 -5.32
C VAL A 272 -37.28 -10.08 -4.90
N GLU A 273 -36.81 -9.68 -3.73
CA GLU A 273 -36.94 -8.29 -3.29
C GLU A 273 -35.96 -7.41 -4.10
N ASP A 274 -36.35 -6.17 -4.41
CA ASP A 274 -35.47 -5.21 -5.10
C ASP A 274 -34.13 -5.02 -4.36
N LYS A 275 -34.10 -5.22 -3.04
CA LYS A 275 -32.89 -5.18 -2.20
C LYS A 275 -31.91 -6.32 -2.51
N ASP A 276 -32.42 -7.52 -2.79
CA ASP A 276 -31.60 -8.67 -3.15
C ASP A 276 -30.98 -8.46 -4.53
N LEU A 277 -31.69 -7.79 -5.44
CA LEU A 277 -31.17 -7.39 -6.75
C LEU A 277 -30.08 -6.31 -6.62
N THR A 278 -30.23 -5.34 -5.73
CA THR A 278 -29.17 -4.36 -5.43
C THR A 278 -27.94 -5.01 -4.80
N LEU A 279 -28.12 -5.98 -3.89
CA LEU A 279 -27.02 -6.77 -3.33
C LEU A 279 -26.30 -7.58 -4.41
N PHE A 280 -27.06 -8.20 -5.32
CA PHE A 280 -26.52 -8.92 -6.47
C PHE A 280 -25.66 -8.01 -7.36
N VAL A 281 -26.14 -6.80 -7.70
CA VAL A 281 -25.39 -5.81 -8.48
C VAL A 281 -24.09 -5.40 -7.77
N ALA A 282 -24.11 -5.24 -6.44
CA ALA A 282 -22.92 -4.92 -5.65
C ALA A 282 -21.88 -6.05 -5.65
N GLN A 283 -22.31 -7.29 -5.43
CA GLN A 283 -21.43 -8.47 -5.45
C GLN A 283 -20.84 -8.71 -6.85
N CYS A 284 -21.66 -8.53 -7.89
CA CYS A 284 -21.25 -8.64 -9.28
C CYS A 284 -20.18 -7.59 -9.63
N SER A 285 -20.39 -6.34 -9.20
CA SER A 285 -19.43 -5.26 -9.35
C SER A 285 -18.08 -5.57 -8.68
N GLU A 286 -18.10 -6.05 -7.43
CA GLU A 286 -16.86 -6.41 -6.71
C GLU A 286 -16.11 -7.57 -7.39
N ALA A 287 -16.84 -8.61 -7.83
CA ALA A 287 -16.26 -9.74 -8.55
C ALA A 287 -15.67 -9.33 -9.90
N PHE A 288 -16.35 -8.46 -10.65
CA PHE A 288 -15.86 -7.95 -11.93
C PHE A 288 -14.61 -7.08 -11.75
N LYS A 289 -14.53 -6.28 -10.67
CA LYS A 289 -13.32 -5.50 -10.32
C LYS A 289 -12.14 -6.42 -10.00
N HIS A 290 -12.35 -7.45 -9.17
CA HIS A 290 -11.30 -8.42 -8.84
C HIS A 290 -10.81 -9.23 -10.05
N ALA A 291 -11.67 -9.45 -11.03
CA ALA A 291 -11.33 -10.20 -12.23
C ALA A 291 -10.93 -9.34 -13.43
N SER A 292 -10.78 -8.01 -13.25
CA SER A 292 -10.37 -7.06 -14.30
C SER A 292 -11.22 -7.13 -15.57
N VAL A 293 -12.54 -7.22 -15.41
CA VAL A 293 -13.47 -7.19 -16.55
C VAL A 293 -13.40 -5.84 -17.25
N THR A 294 -13.51 -5.83 -18.58
CA THR A 294 -13.51 -4.58 -19.36
C THR A 294 -14.68 -3.68 -18.99
N PHE A 295 -14.39 -2.39 -18.75
CA PHE A 295 -15.35 -1.37 -18.33
C PHE A 295 -16.67 -1.35 -19.13
N ASN A 296 -16.59 -1.36 -20.47
CA ASN A 296 -17.79 -1.30 -21.32
C ASN A 296 -18.73 -2.51 -21.10
N LYS A 297 -18.18 -3.73 -21.10
CA LYS A 297 -18.99 -4.95 -20.88
C LYS A 297 -19.58 -4.99 -19.47
N ALA A 298 -18.81 -4.58 -18.46
CA ALA A 298 -19.27 -4.54 -17.07
C ALA A 298 -20.43 -3.54 -16.89
N THR A 299 -20.29 -2.32 -17.41
CA THR A 299 -21.34 -1.28 -17.26
C THR A 299 -22.61 -1.62 -18.04
N GLU A 300 -22.51 -2.18 -19.25
CA GLU A 300 -23.69 -2.65 -20.02
C GLU A 300 -24.45 -3.73 -19.26
N PHE A 301 -23.73 -4.68 -18.66
CA PHE A 301 -24.35 -5.73 -17.85
C PHE A 301 -25.07 -5.19 -16.63
N LEU A 302 -24.41 -4.31 -15.87
CA LEU A 302 -24.99 -3.76 -14.66
C LEU A 302 -26.24 -2.93 -15.00
N ILE A 303 -26.19 -2.07 -16.02
CA ILE A 303 -27.34 -1.24 -16.46
C ILE A 303 -28.53 -2.11 -16.85
N TYR A 304 -28.30 -3.24 -17.53
CA TYR A 304 -29.37 -4.18 -17.90
C TYR A 304 -30.16 -4.65 -16.66
N HIS A 305 -29.46 -5.03 -15.58
CA HIS A 305 -30.09 -5.46 -14.34
C HIS A 305 -30.69 -4.32 -13.51
N VAL A 306 -30.19 -3.07 -13.62
CA VAL A 306 -30.80 -1.91 -12.94
C VAL A 306 -32.21 -1.61 -13.48
N ASN A 307 -32.44 -1.84 -14.77
CA ASN A 307 -33.75 -1.59 -15.39
C ASN A 307 -34.86 -2.52 -14.87
N GLU A 308 -34.51 -3.67 -14.27
CA GLU A 308 -35.46 -4.62 -13.70
C GLU A 308 -35.97 -4.21 -12.31
N ILE A 309 -35.27 -3.30 -11.63
CA ILE A 309 -35.65 -2.81 -10.29
C ILE A 309 -36.87 -1.90 -10.39
N SER A 310 -37.79 -1.97 -9.43
CA SER A 310 -38.94 -1.05 -9.34
C SER A 310 -38.69 0.11 -8.36
N ASP A 311 -38.11 -0.17 -7.19
CA ASP A 311 -37.81 0.80 -6.13
C ASP A 311 -36.81 1.88 -6.58
N THR A 312 -37.16 3.15 -6.36
CA THR A 312 -36.34 4.31 -6.71
C THR A 312 -35.12 4.45 -5.80
N ALA A 313 -35.19 4.04 -4.53
CA ALA A 313 -34.04 4.04 -3.64
C ALA A 313 -32.99 3.00 -4.06
N GLN A 314 -33.42 1.78 -4.37
CA GLN A 314 -32.56 0.73 -4.91
C GLN A 314 -31.93 1.10 -6.25
N LYS A 315 -32.69 1.75 -7.15
CA LYS A 315 -32.13 2.29 -8.41
C LYS A 315 -31.00 3.27 -8.16
N PHE A 316 -31.17 4.20 -7.23
CA PHE A 316 -30.13 5.15 -6.86
C PHE A 316 -28.85 4.41 -6.41
N TYR A 317 -28.98 3.42 -5.53
CA TYR A 317 -27.84 2.62 -5.07
C TYR A 317 -27.13 1.85 -6.19
N CYS A 318 -27.89 1.23 -7.10
CA CYS A 318 -27.31 0.53 -8.24
C CYS A 318 -26.58 1.48 -9.20
N TYR A 319 -27.16 2.64 -9.50
CA TYR A 319 -26.47 3.65 -10.30
C TYR A 319 -25.23 4.22 -9.60
N ARG A 320 -25.25 4.36 -8.27
CA ARG A 320 -24.03 4.72 -7.52
C ARG A 320 -22.92 3.67 -7.65
N ILE A 321 -23.26 2.38 -7.66
CA ILE A 321 -22.27 1.32 -7.89
C ILE A 321 -21.67 1.45 -9.29
N ILE A 322 -22.51 1.66 -10.32
CA ILE A 322 -22.05 1.88 -11.70
C ILE A 322 -21.13 3.11 -11.78
N MET A 323 -21.50 4.20 -11.11
CA MET A 323 -20.69 5.41 -11.07
C MET A 323 -19.30 5.21 -10.48
N SER A 324 -19.14 4.29 -9.51
CA SER A 324 -17.80 3.95 -9.01
C SER A 324 -16.85 3.41 -10.10
N TRP A 325 -17.38 2.76 -11.14
CA TRP A 325 -16.58 2.29 -12.27
C TRP A 325 -16.12 3.44 -13.17
N PHE A 326 -16.97 4.46 -13.36
CA PHE A 326 -16.60 5.64 -14.14
C PHE A 326 -15.51 6.46 -13.45
N GLU A 327 -15.55 6.54 -12.12
CA GLU A 327 -14.50 7.22 -11.34
C GLU A 327 -13.17 6.46 -11.35
N GLU A 328 -13.19 5.14 -11.18
CA GLU A 328 -11.97 4.31 -11.16
C GLU A 328 -11.27 4.25 -12.53
N ASN A 329 -12.03 4.28 -13.64
CA ASN A 329 -11.48 4.24 -15.00
C ASN A 329 -11.25 5.64 -15.61
N LEU A 330 -11.60 6.72 -14.89
CA LEU A 330 -11.48 8.11 -15.35
C LEU A 330 -12.13 8.36 -16.73
N GLU A 331 -13.27 7.72 -16.98
CA GLU A 331 -14.02 7.90 -18.23
C GLU A 331 -15.02 9.04 -18.10
N TYR A 332 -14.90 10.01 -19.00
CA TYR A 332 -15.73 11.22 -19.08
C TYR A 332 -16.45 11.27 -20.43
N GLY A 333 -17.72 11.67 -20.44
CA GLY A 333 -18.51 11.80 -21.66
C GLY A 333 -20.02 11.63 -21.45
N GLN A 334 -20.77 11.68 -22.55
CA GLN A 334 -22.25 11.69 -22.57
C GLN A 334 -22.86 10.49 -21.83
N ARG A 335 -22.29 9.28 -21.99
CA ARG A 335 -22.77 8.07 -21.31
C ARG A 335 -22.72 8.18 -19.78
N ARG A 336 -21.70 8.85 -19.24
CA ARG A 336 -21.59 9.11 -17.79
C ARG A 336 -22.67 10.10 -17.35
N GLU A 337 -22.87 11.18 -18.11
CA GLU A 337 -23.88 12.19 -17.81
C GLU A 337 -25.29 11.60 -17.79
N GLU A 338 -25.63 10.75 -18.76
CA GLU A 338 -26.92 10.06 -18.81
C GLU A 338 -27.17 9.21 -17.55
N ILE A 339 -26.17 8.46 -17.11
CA ILE A 339 -26.25 7.63 -15.90
C ILE A 339 -26.32 8.48 -14.64
N GLU A 340 -25.56 9.59 -14.58
CA GLU A 340 -25.63 10.54 -13.47
C GLU A 340 -27.01 11.21 -13.39
N HIS A 341 -27.61 11.58 -14.52
CA HIS A 341 -28.98 12.09 -14.56
C HIS A 341 -29.99 11.06 -14.08
N MET A 342 -29.88 9.81 -14.53
CA MET A 342 -30.75 8.71 -14.05
C MET A 342 -30.59 8.46 -12.55
N MET A 343 -29.36 8.52 -12.04
CA MET A 343 -29.05 8.38 -10.61
C MET A 343 -29.73 9.50 -9.80
N TRP A 344 -29.50 10.76 -10.15
CA TRP A 344 -30.05 11.89 -9.41
C TRP A 344 -31.57 12.01 -9.57
N ASN A 345 -32.13 11.66 -10.73
CA ASN A 345 -33.58 11.59 -10.90
C ASN A 345 -34.20 10.53 -9.97
N ALA A 346 -33.58 9.34 -9.85
CA ALA A 346 -34.04 8.33 -8.91
C ALA A 346 -33.98 8.81 -7.45
N TYR A 347 -32.98 9.61 -7.09
CA TYR A 347 -32.87 10.24 -5.77
C TYR A 347 -33.98 11.28 -5.52
N PHE A 348 -34.23 12.17 -6.49
CA PHE A 348 -35.21 13.25 -6.34
C PHE A 348 -36.65 12.76 -6.40
N SER A 349 -36.94 11.72 -7.16
CA SER A 349 -38.27 11.11 -7.26
C SER A 349 -38.70 10.32 -6.03
N ASN A 350 -37.82 10.13 -5.04
CA ASN A 350 -38.15 9.41 -3.82
C ASN A 350 -38.79 10.34 -2.77
N GLU A 351 -39.94 9.93 -2.21
CA GLU A 351 -40.71 10.68 -1.22
C GLU A 351 -40.00 10.77 0.15
N SER A 352 -39.12 9.80 0.49
CA SER A 352 -38.39 9.74 1.78
C SER A 352 -36.87 9.97 1.64
N GLN A 353 -36.47 11.10 1.05
CA GLN A 353 -35.06 11.48 0.81
C GLN A 353 -34.13 11.42 2.04
N ASN A 354 -34.67 11.53 3.26
CA ASN A 354 -33.89 11.44 4.50
C ASN A 354 -33.50 10.00 4.89
N GLU A 355 -34.13 8.98 4.29
CA GLU A 355 -33.85 7.56 4.55
C GLU A 355 -32.76 7.00 3.61
N ILE A 356 -32.41 7.73 2.54
CA ILE A 356 -31.38 7.32 1.58
C ILE A 356 -30.00 7.56 2.18
N PHE A 357 -29.15 6.52 2.16
CA PHE A 357 -27.77 6.59 2.61
C PHE A 357 -26.90 7.30 1.56
N LEU A 358 -26.60 8.57 1.79
CA LEU A 358 -25.67 9.36 0.98
C LEU A 358 -24.30 9.42 1.65
N ASN A 359 -23.27 8.85 1.00
CA ASN A 359 -21.88 8.94 1.43
C ASN A 359 -20.96 8.68 0.22
N SER A 360 -19.64 8.62 0.39
CA SER A 360 -18.70 8.21 -0.68
C SER A 360 -19.13 6.89 -1.35
N TYR A 361 -18.74 6.69 -2.61
CA TYR A 361 -19.07 5.48 -3.38
C TYR A 361 -18.65 4.19 -2.65
N GLN A 362 -17.46 4.18 -2.04
CA GLN A 362 -16.96 3.05 -1.26
C GLN A 362 -17.81 2.78 0.00
N SER A 363 -18.24 3.83 0.70
CA SER A 363 -19.10 3.68 1.88
C SER A 363 -20.50 3.19 1.49
N THR A 364 -21.00 3.63 0.33
CA THR A 364 -22.28 3.20 -0.23
C THR A 364 -22.23 1.72 -0.63
N LEU A 365 -21.16 1.28 -1.32
CA LEU A 365 -20.94 -0.13 -1.66
C LEU A 365 -20.95 -1.00 -0.41
N HIS A 366 -20.20 -0.62 0.63
CA HIS A 366 -20.14 -1.36 1.88
C HIS A 366 -21.50 -1.39 2.62
N PHE A 367 -22.28 -0.32 2.58
CA PHE A 367 -23.64 -0.30 3.12
C PHE A 367 -24.56 -1.33 2.43
N ILE A 368 -24.44 -1.47 1.11
CA ILE A 368 -25.22 -2.42 0.32
C ILE A 368 -24.78 -3.85 0.63
N LEU A 369 -23.47 -4.13 0.65
CA LEU A 369 -22.93 -5.46 0.95
C LEU A 369 -23.32 -5.97 2.36
N ASN A 370 -23.50 -5.06 3.32
CA ASN A 370 -23.98 -5.39 4.67
C ASN A 370 -25.51 -5.53 4.78
N GLY A 371 -26.23 -5.58 3.65
CA GLY A 371 -27.67 -5.80 3.62
C GLY A 371 -28.50 -4.63 4.13
N GLN A 372 -27.95 -3.40 4.10
CA GLN A 372 -28.65 -2.15 4.44
C GLN A 372 -29.21 -2.06 5.89
N LYS A 373 -28.70 -2.87 6.83
CA LYS A 373 -29.23 -2.96 8.20
C LYS A 373 -28.68 -1.90 9.17
N ASP A 374 -27.39 -1.59 9.11
CA ASP A 374 -26.73 -0.63 10.01
C ASP A 374 -25.90 0.42 9.25
N PRO A 375 -26.33 1.69 9.21
CA PRO A 375 -25.57 2.76 8.55
C PRO A 375 -24.36 3.21 9.38
N THR A 376 -24.23 2.81 10.65
CA THR A 376 -23.19 3.30 11.58
C THR A 376 -21.79 2.87 11.15
N LEU A 377 -21.59 1.61 10.76
CA LEU A 377 -20.30 1.09 10.31
C LEU A 377 -19.87 1.73 8.97
N SER A 378 -20.81 1.86 8.03
CA SER A 378 -20.57 2.50 6.74
C SER A 378 -20.34 4.01 6.86
N LYS A 379 -20.96 4.68 7.84
CA LYS A 379 -20.64 6.08 8.19
C LYS A 379 -19.22 6.23 8.71
N LYS A 380 -18.71 5.26 9.50
CA LYS A 380 -17.31 5.28 9.99
C LYS A 380 -16.29 5.24 8.85
N ILE A 381 -16.56 4.49 7.78
CA ILE A 381 -15.70 4.46 6.58
C ILE A 381 -15.68 5.84 5.89
N GLY A 382 -16.85 6.49 5.76
CA GLY A 382 -16.93 7.87 5.25
C GLY A 382 -16.28 8.91 6.17
N LEU A 383 -16.34 8.71 7.49
CA LEU A 383 -15.68 9.56 8.48
C LEU A 383 -14.15 9.52 8.37
N VAL A 384 -13.54 8.39 8.00
CA VAL A 384 -12.09 8.33 7.71
C VAL A 384 -11.70 9.28 6.56
N ASN A 385 -12.58 9.46 5.58
CA ASN A 385 -12.38 10.47 4.54
C ASN A 385 -12.69 11.89 5.02
N ALA A 386 -13.66 12.07 5.92
CA ALA A 386 -13.96 13.36 6.55
C ALA A 386 -12.87 13.82 7.54
N GLU A 387 -12.11 12.90 8.14
CA GLU A 387 -11.01 13.21 9.05
C GLU A 387 -9.72 13.59 8.32
N LYS A 388 -9.62 13.34 7.01
CA LYS A 388 -8.47 13.77 6.21
C LYS A 388 -8.42 15.31 6.11
N PRO A 389 -7.21 15.89 6.17
CA PRO A 389 -7.01 17.31 5.92
C PRO A 389 -7.47 17.69 4.51
N PHE A 390 -7.95 18.93 4.37
CA PHE A 390 -8.31 19.48 3.06
C PHE A 390 -7.04 19.67 2.22
N SER A 391 -7.03 19.12 0.99
CA SER A 391 -5.80 19.04 0.18
C SER A 391 -5.93 19.52 -1.26
N MET A 392 -7.12 19.93 -1.70
CA MET A 392 -7.39 20.16 -3.13
C MET A 392 -7.38 21.64 -3.51
N LEU A 393 -6.78 21.96 -4.65
CA LEU A 393 -6.92 23.26 -5.31
C LEU A 393 -8.22 23.34 -6.12
N LEU A 394 -8.69 24.55 -6.43
CA LEU A 394 -9.88 24.75 -7.26
C LEU A 394 -9.72 24.10 -8.64
N SER A 395 -8.54 24.24 -9.25
CA SER A 395 -8.25 23.64 -10.55
C SER A 395 -8.31 22.12 -10.52
N GLU A 396 -7.85 21.49 -9.43
CA GLU A 396 -7.88 20.04 -9.27
C GLU A 396 -9.33 19.57 -9.12
N ILE A 397 -10.14 20.26 -8.31
CA ILE A 397 -11.57 19.98 -8.17
C ILE A 397 -12.29 20.11 -9.52
N GLU A 398 -12.04 21.18 -10.27
CA GLU A 398 -12.70 21.42 -11.56
C GLU A 398 -12.29 20.43 -12.66
N ILE A 399 -11.05 19.93 -12.62
CA ILE A 399 -10.58 18.86 -13.52
C ILE A 399 -11.21 17.51 -13.14
N GLU A 400 -11.14 17.12 -11.85
CA GLU A 400 -11.69 15.83 -11.40
C GLU A 400 -13.21 15.75 -11.56
N SER A 401 -13.89 16.88 -11.31
CA SER A 401 -15.34 17.00 -11.51
C SER A 401 -15.74 17.16 -12.97
N ASP A 402 -14.77 17.47 -13.85
CA ASP A 402 -14.96 17.60 -15.29
C ASP A 402 -16.11 18.58 -15.65
N VAL A 403 -16.26 19.62 -14.82
CA VAL A 403 -17.34 20.62 -14.94
C VAL A 403 -17.27 21.40 -16.27
N GLY A 404 -16.08 21.48 -16.87
CA GLY A 404 -15.85 22.21 -18.12
C GLY A 404 -16.37 21.50 -19.38
N ASN A 405 -16.51 20.17 -19.35
CA ASN A 405 -16.87 19.38 -20.52
C ASN A 405 -18.32 18.85 -20.48
N ILE A 406 -19.12 19.26 -19.48
CA ILE A 406 -20.51 18.82 -19.36
C ILE A 406 -21.35 19.47 -20.46
N GLU A 407 -21.92 18.64 -21.34
CA GLU A 407 -22.76 19.09 -22.46
C GLU A 407 -24.25 19.04 -22.10
N ASN A 408 -24.72 17.99 -21.41
CA ASN A 408 -26.13 17.79 -21.10
C ASN A 408 -26.53 18.43 -19.77
N VAL A 409 -26.86 19.72 -19.80
CA VAL A 409 -27.31 20.44 -18.61
C VAL A 409 -28.84 20.52 -18.54
N VAL A 410 -29.41 20.04 -17.42
CA VAL A 410 -30.85 20.05 -17.15
C VAL A 410 -31.23 21.33 -16.38
N LEU A 411 -32.32 21.99 -16.79
CA LEU A 411 -32.87 23.15 -16.09
C LEU A 411 -33.89 22.70 -15.05
N LEU A 412 -33.70 23.12 -13.79
CA LEU A 412 -34.66 22.86 -12.71
C LEU A 412 -35.71 23.96 -12.68
N GLU A 413 -36.94 23.69 -13.12
CA GLU A 413 -38.01 24.69 -13.18
C GLU A 413 -38.83 24.79 -11.89
N GLU A 414 -38.90 23.71 -11.11
CA GLU A 414 -39.73 23.64 -9.90
C GLU A 414 -39.00 24.16 -8.64
N PRO A 415 -39.63 25.00 -7.81
CA PRO A 415 -38.99 25.58 -6.63
C PRO A 415 -38.63 24.54 -5.55
N ASP A 416 -39.47 23.53 -5.35
CA ASP A 416 -39.24 22.45 -4.37
C ASP A 416 -38.07 21.56 -4.79
N ALA A 417 -37.92 21.31 -6.10
CA ALA A 417 -36.76 20.59 -6.65
C ALA A 417 -35.46 21.39 -6.46
N ILE A 418 -35.49 22.72 -6.62
CA ILE A 418 -34.33 23.60 -6.39
C ILE A 418 -33.90 23.58 -4.92
N ASP A 419 -34.84 23.64 -3.98
CA ASP A 419 -34.53 23.59 -2.55
C ASP A 419 -33.98 22.22 -2.12
N ASN A 420 -34.53 21.13 -2.66
CA ASN A 420 -34.00 19.79 -2.44
C ASN A 420 -32.58 19.63 -3.01
N TRP A 421 -32.34 20.11 -4.23
CA TRP A 421 -31.01 20.13 -4.85
C TRP A 421 -29.99 20.93 -4.01
N ARG A 422 -30.38 22.11 -3.48
CA ARG A 422 -29.52 22.91 -2.57
C ARG A 422 -29.19 22.18 -1.28
N ARG A 423 -30.16 21.47 -0.71
CA ARG A 423 -29.97 20.66 0.51
C ARG A 423 -28.99 19.52 0.27
N VAL A 424 -29.15 18.76 -0.82
CA VAL A 424 -28.25 17.66 -1.18
C VAL A 424 -26.83 18.15 -1.41
N ILE A 425 -26.66 19.27 -2.14
CA ILE A 425 -25.35 19.89 -2.31
C ILE A 425 -24.73 20.25 -0.95
N SER A 426 -25.51 20.84 -0.04
CA SER A 426 -25.02 21.19 1.30
C SER A 426 -24.58 19.94 2.07
N GLN A 427 -25.35 18.85 2.00
CA GLN A 427 -25.01 17.57 2.61
C GLN A 427 -23.72 16.98 2.02
N LEU A 428 -23.55 17.00 0.69
CA LEU A 428 -22.32 16.53 0.04
C LEU A 428 -21.09 17.33 0.49
N LEU A 429 -21.23 18.65 0.62
CA LEU A 429 -20.15 19.51 1.12
C LEU A 429 -19.84 19.27 2.60
N GLU A 430 -20.84 19.01 3.44
CA GLU A 430 -20.63 18.61 4.84
C GLU A 430 -19.89 17.27 4.96
N LEU A 431 -20.18 16.35 4.04
CA LEU A 431 -19.47 15.07 3.90
C LEU A 431 -18.09 15.19 3.22
N LYS A 432 -17.65 16.41 2.87
CA LYS A 432 -16.43 16.73 2.12
C LYS A 432 -16.34 16.08 0.72
N LEU A 433 -17.46 15.70 0.11
CA LEU A 433 -17.53 15.16 -1.26
C LEU A 433 -17.58 16.31 -2.29
N LEU A 434 -16.47 17.01 -2.44
CA LEU A 434 -16.38 18.24 -3.25
C LEU A 434 -16.58 17.99 -4.73
N VAL A 435 -15.98 16.92 -5.27
CA VAL A 435 -16.08 16.56 -6.69
C VAL A 435 -17.54 16.28 -7.08
N GLU A 436 -18.23 15.45 -6.29
CA GLU A 436 -19.66 15.14 -6.48
C GLU A 436 -20.52 16.40 -6.38
N ALA A 437 -20.27 17.27 -5.39
CA ALA A 437 -21.03 18.51 -5.21
C ALA A 437 -20.84 19.49 -6.39
N PHE A 438 -19.60 19.67 -6.84
CA PHE A 438 -19.30 20.54 -7.98
C PHE A 438 -19.91 20.00 -9.28
N ARG A 439 -19.83 18.69 -9.50
CA ARG A 439 -20.43 18.04 -10.68
C ARG A 439 -21.95 18.11 -10.68
N LEU A 440 -22.61 17.82 -9.55
CA LEU A 440 -24.06 17.99 -9.38
C LEU A 440 -24.49 19.44 -9.62
N SER A 441 -23.67 20.41 -9.21
CA SER A 441 -23.98 21.83 -9.43
C SER A 441 -23.88 22.26 -10.90
N ALA A 442 -23.14 21.52 -11.72
CA ALA A 442 -22.94 21.79 -13.14
C ALA A 442 -23.96 21.06 -14.01
N LEU A 443 -24.36 19.84 -13.62
CA LEU A 443 -25.39 19.03 -14.29
C LEU A 443 -26.77 19.69 -14.25
N PHE A 444 -27.12 20.37 -13.15
CA PHE A 444 -28.39 21.07 -12.99
C PHE A 444 -28.19 22.59 -12.89
N LYS A 445 -28.78 23.34 -13.82
CA LYS A 445 -28.78 24.81 -13.76
C LYS A 445 -30.11 25.32 -13.22
N THR A 446 -30.04 26.23 -12.24
CA THR A 446 -31.22 26.96 -11.80
C THR A 446 -31.53 28.13 -12.75
N PRO A 447 -32.81 28.46 -12.97
CA PRO A 447 -33.24 29.64 -13.73
C PRO A 447 -32.67 30.92 -13.11
N PRO A 448 -32.41 31.98 -13.91
CA PRO A 448 -31.85 33.23 -13.41
C PRO A 448 -32.70 33.85 -12.28
N GLU A 449 -34.01 33.64 -12.28
CA GLU A 449 -34.94 34.12 -11.25
C GLU A 449 -34.66 33.52 -9.85
N PHE A 450 -34.21 32.27 -9.80
CA PHE A 450 -33.86 31.57 -8.56
C PHE A 450 -32.36 31.57 -8.27
N ARG A 451 -31.50 31.93 -9.24
CA ARG A 451 -30.05 32.12 -9.02
C ARG A 451 -29.76 33.19 -7.97
N TYR A 452 -30.60 34.22 -7.92
CA TYR A 452 -30.39 35.43 -7.13
C TYR A 452 -31.21 35.47 -5.83
N ARG A 453 -31.94 34.39 -5.51
CA ARG A 453 -32.73 34.26 -4.28
C ARG A 453 -31.89 33.60 -3.17
N PRO A 454 -31.72 34.22 -1.99
CA PRO A 454 -31.03 33.60 -0.86
C PRO A 454 -31.77 32.34 -0.40
N PRO A 455 -31.06 31.26 -0.01
CA PRO A 455 -29.60 31.15 0.12
C PRO A 455 -28.87 30.93 -1.22
N VAL A 456 -27.68 31.51 -1.36
CA VAL A 456 -26.79 31.32 -2.52
C VAL A 456 -26.39 29.84 -2.63
N CYS A 457 -26.16 29.34 -3.84
CA CYS A 457 -25.71 27.97 -4.05
C CYS A 457 -24.43 27.68 -3.24
N PRO A 458 -24.41 26.64 -2.37
CA PRO A 458 -23.26 26.33 -1.52
C PRO A 458 -21.94 26.14 -2.29
N VAL A 459 -21.98 25.54 -3.49
CA VAL A 459 -20.80 25.37 -4.35
C VAL A 459 -20.25 26.70 -4.83
N GLN A 460 -21.10 27.69 -5.11
CA GLN A 460 -20.64 29.03 -5.50
C GLN A 460 -19.91 29.72 -4.33
N ILE A 461 -20.36 29.50 -3.10
CA ILE A 461 -19.68 30.01 -1.90
C ILE A 461 -18.30 29.37 -1.77
N ILE A 462 -18.21 28.03 -1.88
CA ILE A 462 -16.93 27.31 -1.79
C ILE A 462 -15.98 27.68 -2.93
N ARG A 463 -16.47 27.73 -4.19
CA ARG A 463 -15.69 28.18 -5.35
C ARG A 463 -15.13 29.58 -5.11
N THR A 464 -15.93 30.51 -4.59
CA THR A 464 -15.46 31.86 -4.24
C THR A 464 -14.43 31.84 -3.11
N CYS A 465 -14.63 31.03 -2.07
CA CYS A 465 -13.65 30.90 -0.98
C CYS A 465 -12.31 30.39 -1.49
N LEU A 466 -12.32 29.40 -2.39
CA LEU A 466 -11.09 28.90 -3.01
C LEU A 466 -10.44 29.95 -3.90
N LYS A 467 -11.20 30.70 -4.71
CA LYS A 467 -10.66 31.79 -5.53
C LYS A 467 -10.02 32.90 -4.70
N LEU A 468 -10.64 33.27 -3.59
CA LEU A 468 -10.11 34.25 -2.63
C LEU A 468 -8.82 33.74 -1.97
N ALA A 469 -8.79 32.47 -1.55
CA ALA A 469 -7.63 31.86 -0.90
C ALA A 469 -6.43 31.67 -1.86
N GLU A 470 -6.70 31.34 -3.11
CA GLU A 470 -5.68 31.20 -4.17
C GLU A 470 -5.19 32.56 -4.71
N GLY A 471 -5.88 33.66 -4.38
CA GLY A 471 -5.56 35.00 -4.87
C GLY A 471 -5.97 35.26 -6.33
N THR A 472 -6.85 34.42 -6.90
CA THR A 472 -7.37 34.58 -8.27
C THR A 472 -8.51 35.59 -8.36
N CYS A 473 -9.07 36.00 -7.22
CA CYS A 473 -10.13 37.01 -7.13
C CYS A 473 -9.87 37.95 -5.95
N SER A 474 -10.09 39.25 -6.14
CA SER A 474 -10.06 40.22 -5.05
C SER A 474 -11.45 40.35 -4.37
N PRO A 475 -11.53 40.73 -3.07
CA PRO A 475 -12.80 40.96 -2.39
C PRO A 475 -13.69 42.01 -3.09
N TYR A 476 -13.07 42.90 -3.87
CA TYR A 476 -13.72 43.99 -4.61
C TYR A 476 -14.36 43.52 -5.92
N GLU A 477 -13.92 42.39 -6.47
CA GLU A 477 -14.45 41.75 -7.68
C GLU A 477 -15.60 40.77 -7.41
N LEU A 478 -15.95 40.55 -6.14
CA LEU A 478 -17.02 39.63 -5.76
C LEU A 478 -18.37 40.07 -6.38
N PRO A 479 -19.24 39.13 -6.78
CA PRO A 479 -20.61 39.44 -7.16
C PRO A 479 -21.34 40.23 -6.07
N GLN A 480 -22.24 41.15 -6.47
CA GLN A 480 -22.96 42.03 -5.54
C GLN A 480 -23.68 41.26 -4.42
N GLU A 481 -24.14 40.05 -4.70
CA GLU A 481 -24.84 39.19 -3.75
C GLU A 481 -23.93 38.61 -2.68
N LEU A 482 -22.71 38.18 -3.05
CA LEU A 482 -21.71 37.75 -2.07
C LEU A 482 -21.24 38.94 -1.24
N ARG A 483 -21.18 40.15 -1.82
CA ARG A 483 -20.95 41.38 -1.04
C ARG A 483 -22.10 41.70 -0.09
N LEU A 484 -23.35 41.46 -0.47
CA LEU A 484 -24.52 41.58 0.42
C LEU A 484 -24.52 40.52 1.52
N VAL A 485 -24.11 39.29 1.18
CA VAL A 485 -23.86 38.22 2.15
C VAL A 485 -22.71 38.57 3.07
N ILE A 486 -21.74 39.41 2.71
CA ILE A 486 -20.68 39.89 3.60
C ILE A 486 -21.14 41.12 4.41
N SER A 487 -21.94 42.01 3.82
CA SER A 487 -22.32 43.32 4.41
C SER A 487 -23.59 43.32 5.24
N SER A 488 -24.40 42.25 5.23
CA SER A 488 -25.64 42.23 6.02
C SER A 488 -25.37 42.39 7.54
N PRO A 489 -26.16 43.19 8.27
CA PRO A 489 -25.83 43.67 9.62
C PRO A 489 -26.14 42.67 10.75
N PHE A 490 -26.56 41.45 10.45
CA PHE A 490 -26.85 40.45 11.48
C PHE A 490 -25.54 39.85 12.00
N SER A 491 -25.02 40.42 13.08
CA SER A 491 -23.89 39.94 13.91
C SER A 491 -22.48 40.43 13.57
N GLN A 492 -22.30 41.74 13.37
CA GLN A 492 -20.97 42.35 13.56
C GLN A 492 -20.45 42.21 15.01
N SER A 493 -21.33 41.98 15.99
CA SER A 493 -20.93 41.78 17.39
C SER A 493 -20.37 40.38 17.71
N LYS A 494 -20.65 39.35 16.91
CA LYS A 494 -20.10 37.99 17.09
C LYS A 494 -18.82 37.71 16.29
N LEU A 495 -18.48 38.55 15.31
CA LEU A 495 -17.21 38.43 14.56
C LEU A 495 -15.99 38.75 15.44
N SER A 496 -16.19 39.41 16.59
CA SER A 496 -15.17 39.60 17.64
C SER A 496 -15.08 38.45 18.64
N ILE A 497 -15.96 37.44 18.53
CA ILE A 497 -16.09 36.32 19.48
C ILE A 497 -16.01 34.99 18.71
N SER A 498 -15.01 34.85 17.85
CA SER A 498 -14.47 33.53 17.55
C SER A 498 -13.29 33.35 18.49
N GLU A 499 -13.21 32.27 19.26
CA GLU A 499 -12.08 31.98 20.18
C GLU A 499 -10.70 31.96 19.49
N THR A 500 -10.63 32.16 18.18
CA THR A 500 -9.42 32.24 17.36
C THR A 500 -9.07 33.66 16.89
N SER A 501 -9.82 34.72 17.23
CA SER A 501 -9.67 36.08 16.67
C SER A 501 -9.01 37.11 17.59
N ASP A 502 -8.34 36.71 18.68
CA ASP A 502 -7.65 37.66 19.58
C ASP A 502 -6.25 38.09 19.08
N ALA A 503 -5.80 37.63 17.92
CA ALA A 503 -4.54 38.08 17.34
C ALA A 503 -4.71 39.48 16.71
N SER A 504 -3.98 40.47 17.25
CA SER A 504 -3.90 41.80 16.66
C SER A 504 -3.32 41.72 15.23
N PHE A 505 -3.65 42.68 14.36
CA PHE A 505 -3.13 42.75 12.98
C PHE A 505 -1.58 42.70 12.93
N GLU A 506 -0.89 43.22 13.95
CA GLU A 506 0.56 43.14 14.11
C GLU A 506 1.08 41.73 14.45
N GLU A 507 0.23 40.85 14.99
CA GLU A 507 0.55 39.44 15.28
C GLU A 507 0.28 38.50 14.10
N LEU A 508 -0.56 38.90 13.14
CA LEU A 508 -0.96 38.10 11.99
C LEU A 508 0.02 38.20 10.80
N VAL A 509 0.71 39.34 10.69
CA VAL A 509 1.73 39.57 9.66
C VAL A 509 3.09 39.37 10.30
N VAL A 510 3.71 38.20 10.11
CA VAL A 510 5.13 38.04 10.41
C VAL A 510 5.90 38.86 9.38
N ILE A 511 6.20 40.12 9.71
CA ILE A 511 7.21 40.89 9.01
C ILE A 511 8.51 40.10 9.20
N GLN A 512 8.94 39.37 8.17
CA GLN A 512 10.31 38.87 8.12
C GLN A 512 11.22 40.10 8.13
N GLU A 513 11.74 40.47 9.30
CA GLU A 513 12.90 41.35 9.43
C GLU A 513 14.13 40.60 8.88
N LYS A 514 14.19 40.43 7.56
CA LYS A 514 15.39 40.05 6.84
C LYS A 514 15.23 40.31 5.34
N GLN A 515 15.19 41.59 4.96
CA GLN A 515 15.69 42.07 3.66
C GLN A 515 15.87 43.59 3.64
N ASP A 516 16.79 44.03 2.78
CA ASP A 516 17.50 45.31 2.73
C ASP A 516 16.67 46.62 2.86
N PRO A 517 17.27 47.72 3.38
CA PRO A 517 16.59 48.97 3.74
C PRO A 517 16.34 49.90 2.55
N SER A 518 15.80 49.41 1.43
CA SER A 518 15.67 50.24 0.21
C SER A 518 14.29 50.31 -0.45
N THR A 519 13.18 49.97 0.23
CA THR A 519 11.84 50.13 -0.39
C THR A 519 10.72 50.43 0.62
N GLU A 520 10.67 51.65 1.15
CA GLU A 520 9.69 52.13 2.15
C GLU A 520 8.28 52.46 1.62
N GLY A 521 7.84 51.96 0.45
CA GLY A 521 6.57 52.43 -0.17
C GLY A 521 5.46 51.41 -0.45
N VAL A 522 5.77 50.11 -0.51
CA VAL A 522 4.89 49.08 -1.11
C VAL A 522 4.35 47.98 -0.16
N PRO A 523 4.96 47.64 1.01
CA PRO A 523 4.50 46.51 1.84
C PRO A 523 3.08 46.66 2.41
N HIS A 524 2.63 47.89 2.69
CA HIS A 524 1.37 48.12 3.43
C HIS A 524 0.08 47.88 2.63
N LEU A 525 0.13 48.03 1.30
CA LEU A 525 -1.06 47.84 0.45
C LEU A 525 -1.37 46.35 0.22
N ALA A 526 -0.34 45.54 -0.02
CA ALA A 526 -0.48 44.09 -0.19
C ALA A 526 -0.96 43.42 1.11
N ALA A 527 -0.38 43.80 2.26
CA ALA A 527 -0.79 43.28 3.56
C ALA A 527 -2.24 43.66 3.94
N ARG A 528 -2.72 44.83 3.49
CA ARG A 528 -4.11 45.26 3.68
C ARG A 528 -5.08 44.47 2.82
N GLU A 529 -4.72 44.21 1.57
CA GLU A 529 -5.53 43.39 0.67
C GLU A 529 -5.64 41.94 1.17
N GLU A 530 -4.55 41.37 1.69
CA GLU A 530 -4.54 40.04 2.30
C GLU A 530 -5.43 39.94 3.56
N ALA A 531 -5.46 40.99 4.38
CA ALA A 531 -6.36 41.08 5.52
C ALA A 531 -7.83 41.25 5.10
N ASP A 532 -8.11 42.04 4.07
CA ASP A 532 -9.45 42.18 3.49
C ASP A 532 -9.94 40.84 2.90
N ARG A 533 -9.05 40.06 2.28
CA ARG A 533 -9.33 38.69 1.78
C ARG A 533 -9.67 37.74 2.92
N LEU A 534 -8.89 37.75 4.01
CA LEU A 534 -9.18 36.92 5.19
C LEU A 534 -10.52 37.29 5.83
N SER A 535 -10.82 38.58 5.96
CA SER A 535 -12.10 39.07 6.50
C SER A 535 -13.29 38.64 5.64
N ALA A 536 -13.17 38.72 4.31
CA ALA A 536 -14.19 38.22 3.38
C ALA A 536 -14.37 36.69 3.49
N LEU A 537 -13.29 35.94 3.61
CA LEU A 537 -13.32 34.49 3.81
C LEU A 537 -14.01 34.10 5.11
N ASP A 538 -13.65 34.73 6.23
CA ASP A 538 -14.26 34.47 7.54
C ASP A 538 -15.76 34.83 7.52
N ALA A 539 -16.14 35.94 6.89
CA ALA A 539 -17.54 36.33 6.74
C ALA A 539 -18.35 35.29 5.94
N LEU A 540 -17.80 34.78 4.82
CA LEU A 540 -18.44 33.74 4.01
C LEU A 540 -18.53 32.40 4.75
N ALA A 541 -17.47 32.02 5.47
CA ALA A 541 -17.41 30.77 6.22
C ALA A 541 -18.39 30.75 7.41
N VAL A 542 -18.53 31.87 8.13
CA VAL A 542 -19.46 31.99 9.27
C VAL A 542 -20.91 31.99 8.79
N ARG A 543 -21.22 32.69 7.69
CA ARG A 543 -22.59 32.89 7.23
C ARG A 543 -23.14 31.72 6.42
N SER A 544 -22.29 30.99 5.71
CA SER A 544 -22.69 29.79 4.98
C SER A 544 -22.91 28.58 5.89
N GLY A 545 -22.27 28.54 7.05
CA GLY A 545 -22.33 27.40 7.97
C GLY A 545 -21.54 26.17 7.51
N ILE A 546 -20.95 26.20 6.30
CA ILE A 546 -20.26 25.05 5.69
C ILE A 546 -18.91 24.85 6.37
N THR A 547 -18.65 23.64 6.85
CA THR A 547 -17.40 23.26 7.55
C THR A 547 -16.17 23.41 6.67
N VAL A 548 -16.28 23.04 5.38
CA VAL A 548 -15.19 23.16 4.40
C VAL A 548 -14.79 24.62 4.19
N ALA A 549 -15.73 25.57 4.16
CA ALA A 549 -15.41 26.99 4.02
C ALA A 549 -14.56 27.49 5.20
N LYS A 550 -14.88 27.03 6.42
CA LYS A 550 -14.09 27.34 7.63
C LYS A 550 -12.69 26.72 7.58
N GLN A 551 -12.57 25.51 7.01
CA GLN A 551 -11.27 24.87 6.79
C GLN A 551 -10.44 25.69 5.80
N VAL A 552 -10.96 26.04 4.63
CA VAL A 552 -10.26 26.89 3.64
C VAL A 552 -9.78 28.20 4.26
N ALA A 553 -10.63 28.88 5.04
CA ALA A 553 -10.25 30.10 5.77
C ALA A 553 -9.12 29.85 6.79
N SER A 554 -9.15 28.70 7.50
CA SER A 554 -8.11 28.32 8.46
C SER A 554 -6.76 28.03 7.78
N TYR A 555 -6.77 27.34 6.63
CA TYR A 555 -5.56 27.12 5.82
C TYR A 555 -4.97 28.42 5.29
N PHE A 556 -5.82 29.34 4.82
CA PHE A 556 -5.38 30.66 4.38
C PHE A 556 -4.79 31.47 5.55
N ARG A 557 -5.39 31.40 6.75
CA ARG A 557 -4.86 32.02 7.96
C ARG A 557 -3.48 31.46 8.34
N ILE A 558 -3.27 30.14 8.24
CA ILE A 558 -1.96 29.51 8.44
C ILE A 558 -0.95 30.02 7.41
N ALA A 559 -1.35 30.09 6.13
CA ALA A 559 -0.51 30.58 5.04
C ALA A 559 -0.04 32.02 5.30
N LEU A 560 -0.93 32.91 5.74
CA LEU A 560 -0.61 34.28 6.12
C LEU A 560 0.36 34.33 7.30
N GLN A 561 0.13 33.54 8.36
CA GLN A 561 0.98 33.53 9.55
C GLN A 561 2.41 33.04 9.27
N ILE A 562 2.60 32.10 8.33
CA ILE A 562 3.93 31.60 7.94
C ILE A 562 4.57 32.38 6.76
N GLY A 563 3.80 33.27 6.11
CA GLY A 563 4.22 34.01 4.91
C GLY A 563 4.35 33.16 3.65
N TRP A 564 3.55 32.10 3.50
CA TRP A 564 3.54 31.23 2.33
C TRP A 564 2.28 31.43 1.48
N SER A 565 2.29 30.94 0.24
CA SER A 565 1.07 30.85 -0.56
C SER A 565 0.14 29.75 -0.02
N TYR A 566 -1.16 29.91 -0.23
CA TYR A 566 -2.17 28.88 0.08
C TYR A 566 -1.84 27.53 -0.55
N SER A 567 -1.42 27.53 -1.82
CA SER A 567 -0.97 26.34 -2.54
C SER A 567 0.28 25.69 -1.95
N GLY A 568 1.18 26.47 -1.33
CA GLY A 568 2.34 25.97 -0.61
C GLY A 568 1.93 25.19 0.64
N VAL A 569 0.99 25.72 1.42
CA VAL A 569 0.49 25.04 2.63
C VAL A 569 -0.18 23.71 2.30
N LEU A 570 -0.98 23.66 1.22
CA LEU A 570 -1.63 22.41 0.78
C LEU A 570 -0.61 21.33 0.40
N LYS A 571 0.46 21.68 -0.32
CA LYS A 571 1.51 20.73 -0.74
C LYS A 571 2.28 20.13 0.44
N TYR A 572 2.51 20.91 1.50
CA TYR A 572 3.29 20.49 2.68
C TYR A 572 2.42 19.97 3.84
N GLN A 573 1.17 19.60 3.60
CA GLN A 573 0.23 19.14 4.63
C GLN A 573 0.71 17.92 5.45
N HIS A 574 1.49 17.01 4.84
CA HIS A 574 2.00 15.81 5.51
C HIS A 574 3.00 16.12 6.64
N HIS A 575 3.56 17.34 6.63
CA HIS A 575 4.49 17.85 7.64
C HIS A 575 3.94 19.09 8.35
N ALA A 576 2.62 19.17 8.55
CA ALA A 576 1.97 20.37 9.09
C ALA A 576 2.51 20.85 10.44
N VAL A 577 3.02 19.95 11.29
CA VAL A 577 3.64 20.29 12.58
C VAL A 577 4.89 21.16 12.39
N ASP A 578 5.60 21.03 11.26
CA ASP A 578 6.80 21.82 10.99
C ASP A 578 6.48 23.29 10.70
N PHE A 579 5.26 23.62 10.29
CA PHE A 579 4.81 25.02 10.13
C PHE A 579 4.95 25.82 11.42
N ILE A 580 4.74 25.16 12.56
CA ILE A 580 4.85 25.78 13.88
C ILE A 580 6.30 26.27 14.13
N ASN A 581 7.30 25.60 13.55
CA ASN A 581 8.71 25.96 13.71
C ASN A 581 9.14 27.15 12.83
N LEU A 582 8.32 27.55 11.84
CA LEU A 582 8.62 28.66 10.94
C LEU A 582 8.32 30.04 11.57
N VAL A 583 7.49 30.06 12.61
CA VAL A 583 7.12 31.27 13.36
C VAL A 583 7.86 31.29 14.69
N SER A 584 8.23 32.48 15.16
CA SER A 584 8.93 32.69 16.42
C SER A 584 8.13 33.60 17.37
N GLY A 585 8.45 33.53 18.67
CA GLY A 585 7.76 34.32 19.69
C GLY A 585 6.36 33.81 20.03
N ARG A 586 5.51 34.71 20.51
CA ARG A 586 4.18 34.39 21.09
C ARG A 586 3.16 33.90 20.08
N ALA A 587 3.26 34.38 18.83
CA ALA A 587 2.41 33.94 17.71
C ALA A 587 2.51 32.42 17.42
N ARG A 588 3.56 31.75 17.90
CA ARG A 588 3.72 30.30 17.75
C ARG A 588 2.64 29.50 18.47
N MET A 589 2.12 30.00 19.60
CA MET A 589 1.06 29.31 20.34
C MET A 589 -0.28 29.33 19.59
N SER A 590 -0.67 30.50 19.07
CA SER A 590 -1.91 30.63 18.30
C SER A 590 -1.85 29.82 17.01
N LEU A 591 -0.70 29.84 16.32
CA LEU A 591 -0.46 29.00 15.14
C LEU A 591 -0.50 27.50 15.49
N ALA A 592 0.13 27.07 16.60
CA ALA A 592 0.13 25.67 17.01
C ALA A 592 -1.30 25.15 17.24
N ASN A 593 -2.12 25.89 17.99
CA ASN A 593 -3.52 25.53 18.21
C ASN A 593 -4.33 25.48 16.90
N LEU A 594 -4.09 26.43 15.99
CA LEU A 594 -4.72 26.47 14.68
C LEU A 594 -4.32 25.26 13.82
N VAL A 595 -3.03 24.91 13.78
CA VAL A 595 -2.49 23.75 13.05
C VAL A 595 -3.05 22.44 13.59
N PHE A 596 -3.05 22.24 14.92
CA PHE A 596 -3.58 21.01 15.53
C PHE A 596 -5.06 20.79 15.20
N ARG A 597 -5.87 21.86 15.22
CA ARG A 597 -7.30 21.80 14.90
C ARG A 597 -7.55 21.62 13.40
N THR A 598 -6.80 22.33 12.55
CA THR A 598 -7.05 22.37 11.10
C THR A 598 -6.64 21.07 10.39
N PHE A 599 -5.50 20.49 10.80
CA PHE A 599 -4.98 19.24 10.23
C PHE A 599 -5.41 17.98 10.99
N ASN A 600 -6.28 18.13 12.00
CA ASN A 600 -6.78 17.04 12.84
C ASN A 600 -5.65 16.14 13.40
N ILE A 601 -4.63 16.76 13.97
CA ILE A 601 -3.43 16.05 14.45
C ILE A 601 -3.80 15.21 15.68
N PRO A 602 -3.46 13.91 15.72
CA PRO A 602 -3.87 13.02 16.81
C PRO A 602 -3.23 13.44 18.13
N SER A 603 -3.98 13.32 19.23
CA SER A 603 -3.58 13.80 20.56
C SER A 603 -2.23 13.24 21.04
N LYS A 604 -1.89 12.00 20.65
CA LYS A 604 -0.57 11.41 20.93
C LYS A 604 0.57 12.17 20.25
N GLN A 605 0.40 12.54 18.98
CA GLN A 605 1.42 13.28 18.22
C GLN A 605 1.57 14.72 18.75
N VAL A 606 0.46 15.36 19.13
CA VAL A 606 0.48 16.65 19.83
C VAL A 606 1.24 16.53 21.16
N ALA A 607 0.94 15.50 21.96
CA ALA A 607 1.62 15.25 23.23
C ALA A 607 3.14 15.06 23.05
N GLU A 608 3.54 14.26 22.06
CA GLU A 608 4.95 14.06 21.74
C GLU A 608 5.60 15.39 21.33
N TYR A 609 5.00 16.17 20.43
CA TYR A 609 5.54 17.46 19.99
C TYR A 609 5.71 18.45 21.14
N LEU A 610 4.66 18.67 21.95
CA LEU A 610 4.71 19.57 23.09
C LEU A 610 5.74 19.11 24.14
N CYS A 611 5.81 17.81 24.43
CA CYS A 611 6.83 17.27 25.31
C CYS A 611 8.25 17.57 24.79
N ARG A 612 8.53 17.39 23.50
CA ARG A 612 9.85 17.68 22.93
C ARG A 612 10.23 19.15 23.08
N GLU A 613 9.30 20.05 22.79
CA GLU A 613 9.49 21.50 22.91
C GLU A 613 9.70 21.94 24.36
N MET A 614 8.90 21.43 25.29
CA MET A 614 9.05 21.71 26.72
C MET A 614 10.39 21.20 27.28
N VAL A 615 10.77 19.96 26.94
CA VAL A 615 12.06 19.38 27.33
C VAL A 615 13.22 20.20 26.75
N ALA A 616 13.11 20.63 25.49
CA ALA A 616 14.11 21.49 24.86
C ALA A 616 14.20 22.87 25.52
N ALA A 617 13.07 23.47 25.92
CA ALA A 617 13.01 24.75 26.62
C ALA A 617 13.69 24.69 28.00
N ILE A 618 13.64 23.55 28.69
CA ILE A 618 14.32 23.34 29.97
C ILE A 618 15.83 23.10 29.76
N ILE A 619 16.21 22.23 28.81
CA ILE A 619 17.62 21.82 28.63
C ILE A 619 18.47 22.89 27.93
N SER A 620 17.97 23.51 26.86
CA SER A 620 18.75 24.39 25.98
C SER A 620 19.41 25.59 26.70
N PRO A 621 18.73 26.30 27.63
CA PRO A 621 19.32 27.27 28.56
C PRO A 621 20.67 26.87 29.17
N HIS A 622 20.80 25.62 29.60
CA HIS A 622 21.97 25.14 30.31
C HIS A 622 23.16 24.82 29.39
N LEU A 623 22.97 24.84 28.07
CA LEU A 623 23.99 24.56 27.07
C LEU A 623 24.79 25.80 26.66
N VAL A 624 24.25 27.01 26.87
CA VAL A 624 24.87 28.26 26.41
C VAL A 624 25.94 28.73 27.42
N LYS A 625 27.17 29.01 26.95
CA LYS A 625 28.32 29.40 27.78
C LYS A 625 28.40 30.89 28.13
N THR A 626 27.41 31.70 27.79
CA THR A 626 27.47 33.17 28.03
C THR A 626 27.36 33.49 29.53
N SER A 627 28.30 34.31 29.99
CA SER A 627 28.53 34.67 31.39
C SER A 627 27.38 35.45 32.06
N THR A 628 26.47 36.03 31.29
CA THR A 628 25.26 36.71 31.80
C THR A 628 24.18 35.74 32.30
N PHE A 629 24.25 34.47 31.91
CA PHE A 629 23.28 33.43 32.27
C PHE A 629 23.47 32.89 33.70
N ARG A 630 24.66 33.10 34.27
CA ARG A 630 25.12 32.41 35.48
C ARG A 630 24.76 33.11 36.80
N GLN A 631 24.04 34.23 36.78
CA GLN A 631 23.92 35.11 37.95
C GLN A 631 22.50 35.43 38.45
N LYS A 632 21.41 35.05 37.76
CA LYS A 632 20.07 35.27 38.31
C LYS A 632 19.57 34.01 39.03
N GLU A 633 19.40 34.13 40.34
CA GLU A 633 18.85 33.09 41.23
C GLU A 633 17.38 32.73 40.90
N HIS A 634 16.74 33.46 39.99
CA HIS A 634 15.43 33.16 39.41
C HIS A 634 15.52 33.21 37.87
N PHE A 635 16.03 32.14 37.27
CA PHE A 635 15.94 31.98 35.82
C PHE A 635 14.56 31.42 35.45
N GLN A 636 13.85 32.12 34.56
CA GLN A 636 12.53 31.69 34.09
C GLN A 636 12.67 30.94 32.78
N TYR A 637 12.30 29.66 32.75
CA TYR A 637 12.27 28.88 31.52
C TYR A 637 11.13 29.40 30.64
N THR A 638 11.46 29.77 29.40
CA THR A 638 10.47 30.27 28.46
C THR A 638 10.26 29.31 27.30
N LEU A 639 9.00 29.06 26.97
CA LEU A 639 8.58 28.34 25.77
C LEU A 639 7.78 29.30 24.90
N TRP A 640 8.23 29.52 23.66
CA TRP A 640 7.57 30.43 22.70
C TRP A 640 7.30 31.85 23.25
N GLY A 641 8.16 32.36 24.14
CA GLY A 641 8.00 33.68 24.75
C GLY A 641 7.02 33.75 25.93
N TYR A 642 6.48 32.61 26.35
CA TYR A 642 5.70 32.43 27.58
C TYR A 642 6.54 31.77 28.65
N ALA A 643 6.22 32.06 29.90
CA ALA A 643 6.93 31.53 31.05
C ALA A 643 6.35 30.18 31.46
N LEU A 644 7.14 29.10 31.41
CA LEU A 644 6.64 27.76 31.71
C LEU A 644 6.07 27.64 33.12
N ASN A 645 6.63 28.34 34.10
CA ASN A 645 6.16 28.27 35.49
C ASN A 645 4.83 28.98 35.77
N SER A 646 4.44 29.97 34.96
CA SER A 646 3.16 30.69 35.14
C SER A 646 2.11 30.32 34.09
N ASP A 647 2.55 29.97 32.88
CA ASP A 647 1.70 29.89 31.70
C ASP A 647 1.54 28.44 31.19
N ILE A 648 1.99 27.42 31.95
CA ILE A 648 1.90 26.01 31.55
C ILE A 648 0.48 25.58 31.19
N GLU A 649 -0.52 26.06 31.94
CA GLU A 649 -1.92 25.73 31.71
C GLU A 649 -2.36 26.10 30.30
N MET A 650 -1.82 27.17 29.70
CA MET A 650 -2.13 27.54 28.32
C MET A 650 -1.69 26.46 27.33
N PHE A 651 -0.53 25.82 27.57
CA PHE A 651 -0.03 24.74 26.72
C PHE A 651 -0.81 23.44 26.91
N LEU A 652 -1.20 23.15 28.16
CA LEU A 652 -2.01 21.97 28.50
C LEU A 652 -3.45 22.10 27.97
N ASN A 653 -4.01 23.31 27.99
CA ASN A 653 -5.34 23.60 27.47
C ASN A 653 -5.44 23.52 25.94
N MET A 654 -4.32 23.49 25.20
CA MET A 654 -4.35 23.20 23.76
C MET A 654 -4.92 21.80 23.46
N ARG A 655 -4.69 20.84 24.36
CA ARG A 655 -5.19 19.47 24.23
C ARG A 655 -5.34 18.82 25.63
N PRO A 656 -6.44 19.07 26.35
CA PRO A 656 -6.59 18.64 27.75
C PRO A 656 -6.61 17.11 27.92
N ASP A 657 -7.07 16.38 26.90
CA ASP A 657 -7.05 14.92 26.83
C ASP A 657 -5.63 14.33 26.73
N ALA A 658 -4.63 15.15 26.39
CA ALA A 658 -3.25 14.72 26.20
C ALA A 658 -2.35 14.92 27.43
N CYS A 659 -2.82 15.61 28.47
CA CYS A 659 -1.98 16.05 29.61
C CYS A 659 -1.27 14.90 30.34
N SER A 660 -1.97 13.80 30.65
CA SER A 660 -1.36 12.61 31.26
C SER A 660 -0.30 11.98 30.36
N GLN A 661 -0.53 11.96 29.04
CA GLN A 661 0.42 11.43 28.07
C GLN A 661 1.68 12.29 27.96
N ILE A 662 1.53 13.63 28.02
CA ILE A 662 2.66 14.58 28.08
C ILE A 662 3.51 14.30 29.32
N GLY A 663 2.89 14.17 30.49
CA GLY A 663 3.60 13.87 31.75
C GLY A 663 4.42 12.58 31.67
N ARG A 664 3.85 11.50 31.09
CA ARG A 664 4.57 10.23 30.88
C ARG A 664 5.76 10.40 29.93
N PHE A 665 5.58 11.10 28.82
CA PHE A 665 6.70 11.34 27.90
C PHE A 665 7.80 12.19 28.54
N ILE A 666 7.47 13.16 29.40
CA ILE A 666 8.48 13.94 30.13
C ILE A 666 9.29 13.02 31.06
N LEU A 667 8.63 12.09 31.77
CA LEU A 667 9.33 11.11 32.61
C LEU A 667 10.26 10.20 31.79
N ASP A 668 9.82 9.72 30.62
CA ASP A 668 10.67 8.93 29.72
C ASP A 668 11.91 9.74 29.26
N HIS A 669 11.74 11.02 28.95
CA HIS A 669 12.83 11.93 28.60
C HIS A 669 13.76 12.19 29.78
N LEU A 670 13.23 12.33 31.00
CA LEU A 670 14.01 12.45 32.24
C LEU A 670 14.87 11.20 32.47
N MET A 671 14.30 10.00 32.32
CA MET A 671 15.04 8.74 32.43
C MET A 671 16.13 8.64 31.36
N ALA A 672 15.82 9.00 30.11
CA ALA A 672 16.78 8.99 29.02
C ALA A 672 17.94 9.96 29.28
N PHE A 673 17.62 11.16 29.75
CA PHE A 673 18.59 12.18 30.13
C PHE A 673 19.51 11.70 31.25
N GLN A 674 18.96 11.12 32.32
CA GLN A 674 19.74 10.56 33.43
C GLN A 674 20.64 9.38 33.01
N LYS A 675 20.18 8.53 32.07
CA LYS A 675 20.98 7.43 31.52
C LYS A 675 22.10 7.93 30.59
N ILE A 676 21.87 8.96 29.79
CA ILE A 676 22.88 9.52 28.87
C ILE A 676 23.98 10.23 29.67
N TYR A 677 23.60 11.05 30.64
CA TYR A 677 24.53 11.83 31.46
C TYR A 677 24.96 11.10 32.74
N LYS A 678 24.88 9.75 32.73
CA LYS A 678 25.14 8.82 33.86
C LYS A 678 25.66 9.54 35.08
N ALA A 679 24.81 9.69 36.09
CA ALA A 679 25.18 10.11 37.44
C ALA A 679 26.49 9.41 37.84
N THR A 680 27.61 10.10 37.63
CA THR A 680 28.94 9.59 37.89
C THR A 680 29.13 9.84 39.37
N THR A 681 28.79 8.84 40.16
CA THR A 681 29.39 8.54 41.46
C THR A 681 28.78 7.23 41.94
N VAL A 682 29.38 6.12 41.51
CA VAL A 682 29.47 4.99 42.45
C VAL A 682 30.25 5.55 43.62
N ALA A 683 29.54 5.94 44.68
CA ALA A 683 30.17 6.16 45.96
C ALA A 683 30.78 4.81 46.34
N LYS A 684 32.11 4.67 46.19
CA LYS A 684 32.85 3.81 47.09
C LYS A 684 32.54 4.35 48.49
N LEU A 685 31.81 3.57 49.28
CA LEU A 685 31.85 3.72 50.73
C LEU A 685 33.33 3.73 51.15
N PRO A 686 33.75 4.55 52.13
CA PRO A 686 35.09 4.43 52.67
C PRO A 686 35.13 3.15 53.50
N GLU A 687 35.46 2.02 52.87
CA GLU A 687 35.81 0.82 53.62
C GLU A 687 37.17 1.03 54.24
N ASN A 688 37.16 0.94 55.57
CA ASN A 688 38.34 0.89 56.41
C ASN A 688 39.33 -0.14 55.89
N THR A 689 40.58 0.25 55.98
CA THR A 689 41.78 -0.54 55.75
C THR A 689 41.79 -1.86 56.51
N LEU A 690 42.40 -2.86 55.87
CA LEU A 690 42.85 -4.18 56.36
C LEU A 690 41.84 -5.33 56.16
N ASP A 691 41.91 -6.05 55.04
CA ASP A 691 42.45 -7.42 55.01
C ASP A 691 42.48 -7.97 53.56
N ASP A 692 43.46 -8.82 53.28
CA ASP A 692 43.79 -9.42 51.98
C ASP A 692 42.76 -10.45 51.49
N SER A 693 42.41 -10.44 50.21
CA SER A 693 42.48 -11.62 49.30
C SER A 693 41.76 -11.41 47.95
N CYS A 694 42.51 -11.65 46.85
CA CYS A 694 42.05 -12.27 45.59
C CYS A 694 41.14 -11.41 44.67
N LEU A 695 41.29 -11.27 43.34
CA LEU A 695 42.30 -11.59 42.33
C LEU A 695 41.90 -10.74 41.09
N ASP A 696 42.90 -10.34 40.30
CA ASP A 696 42.77 -9.65 39.02
C ASP A 696 42.01 -10.47 37.96
N VAL A 697 41.11 -9.84 37.19
CA VAL A 697 40.74 -10.26 35.83
C VAL A 697 40.42 -9.01 34.99
N GLU A 698 41.46 -8.25 34.63
CA GLU A 698 41.51 -7.64 33.29
C GLU A 698 41.71 -8.77 32.28
N THR A 699 40.67 -9.10 31.53
CA THR A 699 40.66 -9.66 30.17
C THR A 699 39.28 -10.29 29.93
N LEU A 700 38.81 -10.20 28.68
CA LEU A 700 37.60 -10.79 28.12
C LEU A 700 36.35 -9.88 28.23
N ILE A 701 35.72 -9.36 27.17
CA ILE A 701 35.72 -9.69 25.74
C ILE A 701 35.16 -8.44 25.01
N ASP A 702 35.98 -7.85 24.13
CA ASP A 702 35.54 -7.14 22.91
C ASP A 702 35.40 -8.26 21.88
N GLU A 703 34.21 -8.83 21.70
CA GLU A 703 33.88 -9.82 20.64
C GLU A 703 32.40 -10.26 20.79
N GLU A 704 31.44 -9.35 20.54
CA GLU A 704 30.10 -9.74 20.09
C GLU A 704 29.61 -8.73 19.05
N PHE A 705 30.36 -8.65 17.95
CA PHE A 705 29.92 -8.10 16.66
C PHE A 705 30.67 -8.83 15.54
N GLN A 706 30.40 -10.13 15.40
CA GLN A 706 30.62 -10.87 14.16
C GLN A 706 29.94 -12.23 14.31
N ASN A 707 28.70 -12.32 13.86
CA ASN A 707 28.08 -13.48 13.22
C ASN A 707 26.69 -13.02 12.75
N VAL A 708 26.68 -12.40 11.57
CA VAL A 708 25.53 -12.43 10.68
C VAL A 708 25.83 -13.56 9.71
N GLU A 709 25.09 -14.66 9.83
CA GLU A 709 24.55 -15.48 8.73
C GLU A 709 23.89 -16.75 9.30
N GLY A 710 22.67 -17.05 8.83
CA GLY A 710 22.10 -18.41 8.80
C GLY A 710 20.86 -18.67 9.66
N ASP A 711 19.69 -18.48 9.04
CA ASP A 711 18.41 -19.21 9.19
C ASP A 711 17.85 -19.60 10.57
N GLU A 712 16.65 -19.10 10.88
CA GLU A 712 15.42 -19.88 10.73
C GLU A 712 14.18 -18.97 10.85
N VAL A 713 13.38 -18.95 9.78
CA VAL A 713 12.06 -18.34 9.71
C VAL A 713 11.08 -19.32 10.33
N GLU A 714 10.61 -19.05 11.56
CA GLU A 714 9.37 -19.64 12.07
C GLU A 714 8.24 -18.62 11.95
N SER A 715 7.44 -18.85 10.91
CA SER A 715 6.06 -18.40 10.77
C SER A 715 5.20 -19.02 11.87
N ILE A 716 4.54 -18.21 12.69
CA ILE A 716 3.30 -18.62 13.37
C ILE A 716 2.16 -17.84 12.71
N VAL A 717 1.51 -18.54 11.78
CA VAL A 717 0.13 -18.32 11.39
C VAL A 717 -0.73 -18.71 12.60
N THR A 718 -1.58 -17.81 13.06
CA THR A 718 -2.84 -18.21 13.69
C THR A 718 -3.97 -17.47 12.99
N GLU A 719 -4.83 -18.29 12.41
CA GLU A 719 -6.10 -17.96 11.79
C GLU A 719 -7.06 -17.31 12.80
N GLU A 720 -8.09 -16.67 12.24
CA GLU A 720 -9.30 -16.19 12.89
C GLU A 720 -9.21 -14.86 13.67
N GLY A 721 -9.63 -13.80 12.97
CA GLY A 721 -10.86 -13.12 13.36
C GLY A 721 -10.75 -12.00 14.41
N THR A 722 -11.18 -10.83 13.96
CA THR A 722 -11.75 -9.70 14.74
C THR A 722 -10.82 -8.53 15.04
N LEU A 723 -11.04 -7.47 14.27
CA LEU A 723 -10.60 -6.10 14.46
C LEU A 723 -11.00 -5.58 15.86
N VAL A 724 -10.04 -5.05 16.62
CA VAL A 724 -10.36 -4.31 17.85
C VAL A 724 -10.54 -2.84 17.49
N SER A 725 -11.79 -2.40 17.65
CA SER A 725 -12.26 -1.03 17.50
C SER A 725 -11.56 -0.08 18.46
N ALA A 726 -11.19 1.10 17.95
CA ALA A 726 -10.96 2.26 18.78
C ALA A 726 -12.33 2.86 19.13
N ASP A 727 -12.79 2.65 20.36
CA ASP A 727 -14.01 3.25 20.86
C ASP A 727 -13.76 4.72 21.20
N THR A 728 -14.34 5.60 20.40
CA THR A 728 -14.53 7.02 20.70
C THR A 728 -15.95 7.22 21.22
N GLU A 729 -16.10 7.51 22.51
CA GLU A 729 -17.35 8.04 23.06
C GLU A 729 -17.07 9.33 23.84
N SER A 730 -17.47 10.44 23.23
CA SER A 730 -17.94 11.65 23.91
C SER A 730 -19.46 11.49 24.07
N VAL A 731 -20.09 11.68 25.23
CA VAL A 731 -20.66 12.97 25.67
C VAL A 731 -21.50 12.77 26.96
N PHE A 732 -21.38 13.71 27.91
CA PHE A 732 -22.18 14.04 29.12
C PHE A 732 -22.24 13.11 30.35
N SER A 733 -21.67 13.56 31.48
CA SER A 733 -22.38 14.24 32.59
C SER A 733 -21.54 14.26 33.88
N VAL A 734 -21.67 15.34 34.67
CA VAL A 734 -20.86 15.68 35.86
C VAL A 734 -21.18 14.80 37.10
N SER A 735 -21.74 13.60 36.95
CA SER A 735 -22.15 12.79 38.12
C SER A 735 -21.80 11.30 38.12
N THR A 736 -20.87 10.84 37.28
CA THR A 736 -20.52 9.40 37.23
C THR A 736 -19.01 9.18 37.46
N VAL A 737 -18.47 9.73 38.55
CA VAL A 737 -17.04 9.59 38.93
C VAL A 737 -16.75 8.32 39.74
N TYR A 738 -17.75 7.50 40.06
CA TYR A 738 -17.51 6.18 40.64
C TYR A 738 -18.12 5.12 39.74
N THR A 739 -17.30 4.13 39.39
CA THR A 739 -17.61 2.89 38.64
C THR A 739 -17.60 2.95 37.11
N VAL A 740 -16.42 3.05 36.47
CA VAL A 740 -15.98 2.15 35.39
C VAL A 740 -14.45 2.13 35.37
N GLY A 741 -13.83 1.03 35.84
CA GLY A 741 -12.40 0.81 35.69
C GLY A 741 -12.09 0.33 34.29
N ALA A 742 -11.48 1.19 33.46
CA ALA A 742 -10.86 0.77 32.21
C ALA A 742 -9.74 -0.23 32.53
N LYS A 743 -9.90 -1.49 32.10
CA LYS A 743 -8.85 -2.50 32.19
C LYS A 743 -7.71 -2.12 31.23
N MET A 744 -6.72 -1.39 31.73
CA MET A 744 -5.42 -1.26 31.06
C MET A 744 -4.83 -2.65 30.77
N THR A 745 -4.20 -2.80 29.61
CA THR A 745 -3.41 -3.98 29.25
C THR A 745 -2.28 -4.21 30.25
N ARG A 746 -1.93 -5.48 30.49
CA ARG A 746 -0.96 -5.89 31.52
C ARG A 746 0.43 -5.27 31.33
N ASP A 747 0.78 -4.86 30.11
CA ASP A 747 2.06 -4.22 29.77
C ASP A 747 2.13 -2.72 30.12
N THR A 748 1.00 -2.01 30.20
CA THR A 748 1.00 -0.58 30.59
C THR A 748 1.18 -0.40 32.10
N ARG A 749 0.68 -1.35 32.92
CA ARG A 749 0.89 -1.33 34.39
C ARG A 749 2.33 -1.63 34.81
N ARG A 750 3.11 -2.29 33.95
CA ARG A 750 4.49 -2.70 34.25
C ARG A 750 5.47 -1.52 34.22
N ASN A 751 5.18 -0.44 33.50
CA ASN A 751 6.12 0.66 33.27
C ASN A 751 6.04 1.80 34.30
N LEU A 752 4.89 2.05 34.94
CA LEU A 752 4.76 3.22 35.83
C LEU A 752 5.55 3.08 37.14
N PHE A 753 5.64 1.86 37.70
CA PHE A 753 6.33 1.62 38.98
C PHE A 753 7.82 1.24 38.85
N ASP A 754 8.27 0.87 37.64
CA ASP A 754 9.67 0.51 37.37
C ASP A 754 10.60 1.74 37.19
N VAL A 755 10.03 2.95 37.12
CA VAL A 755 10.73 4.24 36.90
C VAL A 755 11.86 4.50 37.92
N VAL A 756 11.77 3.92 39.12
CA VAL A 756 12.61 4.33 40.26
C VAL A 756 13.58 3.25 40.75
N THR A 757 13.35 1.96 40.47
CA THR A 757 14.07 0.89 41.18
C THR A 757 14.85 -0.11 40.31
N ARG A 758 14.63 -0.22 38.99
CA ARG A 758 15.31 -1.22 38.15
C ARG A 758 16.26 -0.62 37.12
N ARG A 759 17.48 -1.19 37.03
CA ARG A 759 18.56 -0.78 36.12
C ARG A 759 18.21 -1.02 34.63
N ASP A 760 17.27 -1.92 34.34
CA ASP A 760 16.97 -2.40 32.98
C ASP A 760 15.62 -1.95 32.41
N VAL A 761 15.26 -0.68 32.60
CA VAL A 761 14.13 -0.11 31.83
C VAL A 761 14.57 0.14 30.39
N HIS A 762 13.93 -0.55 29.43
CA HIS A 762 14.14 -0.33 28.00
C HIS A 762 13.62 1.07 27.61
N ILE A 763 14.54 2.00 27.38
CA ILE A 763 14.21 3.34 26.89
C ILE A 763 14.26 3.32 25.36
N ARG A 764 13.15 3.70 24.74
CA ARG A 764 13.00 3.80 23.28
C ARG A 764 14.12 4.62 22.65
N TYR A 765 14.61 4.16 21.50
CA TYR A 765 15.70 4.81 20.78
C TYR A 765 15.36 6.26 20.39
N GLU A 766 14.12 6.54 20.00
CA GLU A 766 13.66 7.88 19.60
C GLU A 766 13.84 8.92 20.72
N VAL A 767 13.51 8.55 21.96
CA VAL A 767 13.64 9.42 23.14
C VAL A 767 15.11 9.73 23.43
N LYS A 768 15.99 8.72 23.35
CA LYS A 768 17.45 8.91 23.49
C LYS A 768 18.00 9.80 22.38
N SER A 769 17.57 9.57 21.15
CA SER A 769 17.97 10.36 19.97
C SER A 769 17.56 11.82 20.14
N ASN A 770 16.33 12.08 20.61
CA ASN A 770 15.86 13.44 20.89
C ASN A 770 16.75 14.18 21.91
N ILE A 771 17.03 13.57 23.07
CA ILE A 771 17.91 14.17 24.07
C ILE A 771 19.32 14.44 23.50
N ARG A 772 19.87 13.53 22.69
CA ARG A 772 21.16 13.74 22.00
C ARG A 772 21.11 14.90 21.01
N LYS A 773 20.00 15.06 20.27
CA LYS A 773 19.80 16.20 19.35
C LYS A 773 19.72 17.53 20.10
N ILE A 774 18.94 17.58 21.18
CA ILE A 774 18.80 18.79 22.02
C ILE A 774 20.16 19.18 22.62
N THR A 775 20.85 18.21 23.22
CA THR A 775 22.12 18.49 23.92
C THR A 775 23.32 18.63 23.00
N LYS A 776 23.22 18.19 21.74
CA LYS A 776 24.32 18.18 20.74
C LYS A 776 25.62 17.55 21.27
N GLY A 777 25.51 16.61 22.22
CA GLY A 777 26.67 15.96 22.87
C GLY A 777 27.45 16.84 23.86
N ALA A 778 26.89 17.97 24.31
CA ALA A 778 27.54 18.86 25.26
C ALA A 778 27.78 18.18 26.61
N LYS A 779 28.95 18.41 27.23
CA LYS A 779 29.24 17.94 28.59
C LYS A 779 28.57 18.87 29.60
N LEU A 780 27.63 18.33 30.37
CA LEU A 780 26.93 19.03 31.46
C LEU A 780 27.60 18.73 32.81
N SER A 781 27.66 19.72 33.69
CA SER A 781 28.11 19.53 35.08
C SER A 781 27.06 18.78 35.91
N THR A 782 27.48 18.11 36.98
CA THR A 782 26.57 17.42 37.92
C THR A 782 25.49 18.36 38.46
N LYS A 783 25.83 19.64 38.71
CA LYS A 783 24.86 20.65 39.14
C LYS A 783 23.78 20.90 38.08
N GLN A 784 24.17 21.03 36.82
CA GLN A 784 23.22 21.24 35.71
C GLN A 784 22.34 20.02 35.46
N VAL A 785 22.90 18.80 35.53
CA VAL A 785 22.15 17.55 35.40
C VAL A 785 21.09 17.43 36.50
N ASN A 786 21.43 17.80 37.74
CA ASN A 786 20.51 17.80 38.86
C ASN A 786 19.41 18.86 38.71
N ILE A 787 19.74 20.09 38.30
CA ILE A 787 18.76 21.16 38.05
C ILE A 787 17.77 20.71 36.97
N ILE A 788 18.26 20.28 35.80
CA ILE A 788 17.40 19.82 34.70
C ILE A 788 16.50 18.66 35.16
N SER A 789 17.03 17.74 35.97
CA SER A 789 16.25 16.60 36.46
C SER A 789 15.08 17.02 37.36
N ILE A 790 15.27 18.05 38.18
CA ILE A 790 14.21 18.59 39.05
C ILE A 790 13.15 19.28 38.20
N GLU A 791 13.55 20.16 37.29
CA GLU A 791 12.62 20.93 36.45
C GLU A 791 11.75 20.03 35.57
N LEU A 792 12.34 19.00 34.94
CA LEU A 792 11.57 18.01 34.18
C LEU A 792 10.59 17.24 35.06
N LEU A 793 10.96 16.97 36.32
CA LEU A 793 10.11 16.24 37.24
C LEU A 793 8.95 17.09 37.76
N VAL A 794 9.21 18.37 38.06
CA VAL A 794 8.17 19.36 38.40
C VAL A 794 7.19 19.51 37.25
N LEU A 795 7.70 19.64 36.02
CA LEU A 795 6.87 19.75 34.82
C LEU A 795 6.00 18.50 34.60
N ALA A 796 6.55 17.30 34.80
CA ALA A 796 5.79 16.06 34.72
C ALA A 796 4.67 16.03 35.78
N HIS A 797 4.97 16.43 37.01
CA HIS A 797 4.00 16.52 38.09
C HIS A 797 2.85 17.49 37.77
N GLU A 798 3.16 18.67 37.22
CA GLU A 798 2.15 19.65 36.81
C GLU A 798 1.23 19.10 35.70
N CYS A 799 1.80 18.39 34.73
CA CYS A 799 1.03 17.72 33.66
C CYS A 799 0.05 16.67 34.22
N PHE A 800 0.50 15.84 35.17
CA PHE A 800 -0.36 14.84 35.81
C PHE A 800 -1.40 15.47 36.74
N SER A 801 -1.04 16.54 37.44
CA SER A 801 -1.96 17.29 38.31
C SER A 801 -3.08 17.93 37.50
N CYS A 802 -2.74 18.56 36.37
CA CYS A 802 -3.72 19.13 35.43
C CYS A 802 -4.65 18.06 34.84
N ALA A 803 -4.12 16.86 34.57
CA ALA A 803 -4.90 15.72 34.07
C ALA A 803 -5.72 14.99 35.17
N CYS A 804 -5.59 15.38 36.45
CA CYS A 804 -6.08 14.61 37.59
C CYS A 804 -5.63 13.13 37.61
N ASP A 805 -4.43 12.84 37.05
CA ASP A 805 -3.86 11.50 36.98
C ASP A 805 -3.13 11.15 38.29
N THR A 806 -3.88 10.62 39.25
CA THR A 806 -3.35 10.26 40.59
C THR A 806 -2.21 9.24 40.55
N GLU A 807 -2.17 8.34 39.55
CA GLU A 807 -1.09 7.36 39.40
C GLU A 807 0.18 8.04 38.90
N GLY A 808 0.06 8.91 37.89
CA GLY A 808 1.18 9.71 37.38
C GLY A 808 1.76 10.68 38.42
N VAL A 809 0.91 11.30 39.24
CA VAL A 809 1.34 12.12 40.39
C VAL A 809 2.13 11.27 41.38
N ALA A 810 1.64 10.09 41.75
CA ALA A 810 2.34 9.19 42.66
C ALA A 810 3.72 8.78 42.12
N VAL A 811 3.83 8.45 40.83
CA VAL A 811 5.12 8.12 40.19
C VAL A 811 6.08 9.29 40.20
N SER A 812 5.60 10.51 39.98
CA SER A 812 6.41 11.73 40.04
C SER A 812 6.94 11.97 41.46
N LEU A 813 6.12 11.76 42.50
CA LEU A 813 6.53 11.89 43.89
C LEU A 813 7.55 10.83 44.32
N VAL A 814 7.39 9.57 43.90
CA VAL A 814 8.37 8.50 44.17
C VAL A 814 9.70 8.79 43.45
N SER A 815 9.63 9.31 42.22
CA SER A 815 10.81 9.76 41.47
C SER A 815 11.51 10.94 42.16
N ALA A 816 10.73 11.85 42.75
CA ALA A 816 11.26 12.99 43.52
C ALA A 816 11.98 12.50 44.77
N GLN A 817 11.38 11.56 45.51
CA GLN A 817 12.01 10.96 46.69
C GLN A 817 13.38 10.33 46.35
N ALA A 818 13.47 9.61 45.24
CA ALA A 818 14.73 9.02 44.78
C ALA A 818 15.75 10.06 44.32
N LEU A 819 15.30 11.16 43.70
CA LEU A 819 16.17 12.27 43.35
C LEU A 819 16.69 12.99 44.60
N THR A 820 15.85 13.22 45.60
CA THR A 820 16.20 13.80 46.90
C THR A 820 17.30 13.01 47.61
N ALA A 821 17.22 11.68 47.60
CA ALA A 821 18.29 10.82 48.14
C ALA A 821 19.64 11.03 47.40
N ARG A 822 19.62 11.24 46.08
CA ARG A 822 20.83 11.55 45.29
C ARG A 822 21.34 12.96 45.55
N LEU A 823 20.45 13.95 45.63
CA LEU A 823 20.81 15.33 45.95
C LEU A 823 21.46 15.41 47.33
N ALA A 824 20.94 14.64 48.30
CA ALA A 824 21.48 14.44 49.64
C ALA A 824 22.85 13.74 49.65
N ALA A 825 23.12 12.82 48.74
CA ALA A 825 24.48 12.28 48.58
C ALA A 825 25.44 13.32 47.96
N ALA A 826 24.94 14.17 47.07
CA ALA A 826 25.72 15.11 46.26
C ALA A 826 25.96 16.50 46.87
N ARG A 827 25.68 16.73 48.17
CA ARG A 827 25.92 18.06 48.81
C ARG A 827 25.14 19.23 48.21
N SER A 828 24.02 18.93 47.54
CA SER A 828 23.20 19.89 46.78
C SER A 828 21.92 20.31 47.53
N TRP A 829 22.04 20.79 48.77
CA TRP A 829 20.89 20.99 49.68
C TRP A 829 19.92 22.08 49.19
N ARG A 830 20.47 23.11 48.52
CA ARG A 830 19.69 24.20 47.94
C ARG A 830 18.75 23.76 46.81
N LEU A 831 18.97 22.58 46.24
CA LEU A 831 18.09 22.01 45.21
C LEU A 831 17.01 21.09 45.81
N MET A 832 17.09 20.78 47.10
CA MET A 832 16.09 19.95 47.80
C MET A 832 14.96 20.79 48.41
N VAL A 833 15.25 22.07 48.68
CA VAL A 833 14.29 23.09 49.12
C VAL A 833 13.78 23.79 47.88
#